data_AF-A0A1V5WLC1-F1
#
_entry.id   AF-A0A1V5WLC1-F1
#
_cell.length_a   1.000
_cell.length_b   1.000
_cell.length_c   1.000
_cell.angle_alpha   90.00
_cell.angle_beta   90.00
_cell.angle_gamma   90.00
#
_symmetry.space_group_name_H-M   'P 1'
#
loop_
_entity.id
_entity.type
_entity.pdbx_description
1 polymer ?
#
loop_
_entity_poly.entity_id
_entity_poly.type
_entity_poly.pdbx_seq_one_letter_code
_entity_poly.pdbx_strand_id
1 'polypeptide(L)'
;MLEAKTFRQPEQETYTHHPGRFFYCKDEETGALFSAPHEPVRAEPDHFLFSPGLSDIRWETEKSGIRIELSVFLPVHDSAELWEVRVFNRSNRKRSVSLYPYIPFGYMSWMNQGASYSEEAGGIIASSVSPYQLLEDWPRIRALKDCVAFLHDRTPDSFETRRAFFEGEGGLSCPDSIREELLAKGTARYEQPAAILQYRMNLDPDESDVFRFLLAPVRDSGEALELRERYLSPDRFRSAREEAEAFATHCVPALHCETPDTHFNAFVNTWLPRQIRYHGLTNRLTSDPQTRNFLQDAMGMTWLDPAAAKESFRYALSRQNPEGSMPDGILLGDATEHAYINRVPHADHSLWLPVCLSAWLDETGDYTFLDEMIPGRDDKRTQTVHTRITRALTSLYSRRDHRDLLFIEQGDWCDPMNMVGPRGIGVSGWLTEAAAWAFSLWADITRSAGKARIANRFQKMSNRLAQAVNTVLWDGDWYARGITDEGTVFGTSGDREGRMFLNTQSWALLAGIADAKQTKAILNAVAANLDTPWGTQLFAPAYTSFREDVGRVSQKYPGAAENGSVYNHASIFWVYALFREGHTDRAWKTLRAMIPGPSHEDLEKRGQLPVYIPNYYRGAWRQFPEVSGKSSRLFNTGTCAWLYRSLVEGLFGLSGCREGLRIHCNLPSDWTRTSLTRRFRGSTFNMEITRDPAVSRMMITFNGERLEGDVITGVSSGAVHAVSIVLPANSTMTPRLSVIMGVAGSGKTTLGRLLAEQTGTRFIEADDLHPPENVAAMRRGIPLNDEMREPWMDRILEELTVATLGGMNTVLACSCLRKKHRDRIRACGCAVRFYFLHADRQRLSARLSSRSGHFFPAGLLDSQLTALEDPREDPDGDVMVLDANLPAAELTALISSGL
;
A
#
# COMPACT_ATOMS: atom_id res chain seq x y z
N MET A 1 12.55 -31.30 3.37
CA MET A 1 11.82 -30.02 3.49
C MET A 1 10.70 -30.23 4.50
N LEU A 2 10.58 -29.35 5.49
CA LEU A 2 9.45 -29.34 6.43
C LEU A 2 8.18 -28.86 5.72
N GLU A 3 7.02 -29.34 6.18
CA GLU A 3 5.70 -28.84 5.79
C GLU A 3 5.63 -27.32 6.03
N ALA A 4 5.50 -26.52 4.98
CA ALA A 4 5.35 -25.08 5.10
C ALA A 4 3.92 -24.76 5.57
N LYS A 5 3.74 -24.50 6.87
CA LYS A 5 2.43 -24.18 7.48
C LYS A 5 2.02 -22.71 7.34
N THR A 6 2.68 -21.94 6.48
CA THR A 6 2.44 -20.50 6.30
C THR A 6 1.94 -20.21 4.89
N PHE A 7 0.97 -19.32 4.75
CA PHE A 7 0.42 -18.95 3.44
C PHE A 7 1.44 -18.29 2.52
N ARG A 8 2.00 -17.13 2.92
CA ARG A 8 2.94 -16.36 2.11
C ARG A 8 3.77 -15.40 2.96
N GLN A 9 5.05 -15.24 2.63
CA GLN A 9 5.91 -14.21 3.22
C GLN A 9 5.89 -12.92 2.37
N PRO A 10 6.15 -11.75 2.97
CA PRO A 10 6.45 -10.54 2.18
C PRO A 10 7.62 -10.79 1.24
N GLU A 11 7.50 -10.34 -0.01
CA GLU A 11 8.50 -10.51 -1.05
C GLU A 11 8.84 -11.98 -1.34
N GLN A 12 7.85 -12.88 -1.16
CA GLN A 12 7.99 -14.31 -1.37
C GLN A 12 8.81 -14.62 -2.62
N GLU A 13 9.93 -15.29 -2.39
CA GLU A 13 10.75 -15.88 -3.44
C GLU A 13 10.20 -17.26 -3.80
N THR A 14 10.33 -17.61 -5.08
CA THR A 14 10.03 -18.94 -5.58
C THR A 14 11.34 -19.71 -5.77
N TYR A 15 11.25 -21.04 -5.80
CA TYR A 15 12.36 -21.95 -6.05
C TYR A 15 11.89 -23.03 -7.03
N THR A 16 12.82 -23.80 -7.60
CA THR A 16 12.55 -24.74 -8.71
C THR A 16 11.38 -25.69 -8.45
N HIS A 17 11.29 -26.24 -7.24
CA HIS A 17 10.21 -27.15 -6.81
C HIS A 17 9.10 -26.46 -6.00
N HIS A 18 8.98 -25.14 -6.09
CA HIS A 18 7.87 -24.42 -5.46
C HIS A 18 6.55 -24.91 -6.07
N PRO A 19 5.47 -25.08 -5.28
CA PRO A 19 4.16 -25.45 -5.82
C PRO A 19 3.73 -24.56 -6.99
N GLY A 20 3.18 -25.18 -8.04
CA GLY A 20 2.75 -24.50 -9.26
C GLY A 20 1.78 -25.34 -10.10
N ARG A 21 1.46 -24.85 -11.29
CA ARG A 21 0.52 -25.47 -12.25
C ARG A 21 1.20 -25.42 -13.61
N PHE A 22 1.57 -26.58 -14.14
CA PHE A 22 2.45 -26.65 -15.30
C PHE A 22 1.88 -27.60 -16.34
N PHE A 23 2.10 -27.27 -17.60
CA PHE A 23 1.68 -28.07 -18.73
C PHE A 23 2.85 -28.17 -19.69
N TYR A 24 3.50 -29.34 -19.74
CA TYR A 24 4.55 -29.59 -20.72
C TYR A 24 3.90 -29.90 -22.06
N CYS A 25 4.53 -29.44 -23.14
CA CYS A 25 4.18 -29.84 -24.50
C CYS A 25 5.41 -30.32 -25.22
N LYS A 26 5.32 -31.56 -25.72
CA LYS A 26 6.34 -32.25 -26.49
C LYS A 26 5.86 -32.35 -27.93
N ASP A 27 6.69 -31.92 -28.88
CA ASP A 27 6.51 -32.29 -30.28
C ASP A 27 7.06 -33.70 -30.50
N GLU A 28 6.20 -34.63 -30.92
CA GLU A 28 6.55 -36.06 -31.02
C GLU A 28 7.44 -36.38 -32.23
N GLU A 29 7.54 -35.47 -33.21
CA GLU A 29 8.40 -35.66 -34.38
C GLU A 29 9.84 -35.25 -34.08
N THR A 30 10.01 -34.16 -33.32
CA THR A 30 11.32 -33.54 -33.06
C THR A 30 11.86 -33.83 -31.65
N GLY A 31 10.99 -34.22 -30.72
CA GLY A 31 11.30 -34.33 -29.29
C GLY A 31 11.47 -32.98 -28.59
N ALA A 32 11.19 -31.86 -29.28
CA ALA A 32 11.29 -30.53 -28.69
C ALA A 32 10.26 -30.36 -27.57
N LEU A 33 10.69 -29.75 -26.47
CA LEU A 33 9.91 -29.60 -25.23
C LEU A 33 9.83 -28.13 -24.81
N PHE A 34 8.63 -27.68 -24.46
CA PHE A 34 8.41 -26.42 -23.74
C PHE A 34 7.33 -26.60 -22.68
N SER A 35 7.15 -25.61 -21.81
CA SER A 35 6.11 -25.63 -20.77
C SER A 35 5.33 -24.33 -20.72
N ALA A 36 4.03 -24.44 -20.49
CA ALA A 36 3.17 -23.33 -20.09
C ALA A 36 2.94 -23.38 -18.56
N PRO A 37 2.97 -22.24 -17.84
CA PRO A 37 3.13 -20.88 -18.38
C PRO A 37 4.53 -20.53 -18.91
N HIS A 38 5.60 -20.99 -18.27
CA HIS A 38 6.98 -20.77 -18.74
C HIS A 38 7.92 -21.70 -17.99
N GLU A 39 7.86 -21.64 -16.66
CA GLU A 39 8.40 -22.67 -15.79
C GLU A 39 7.72 -24.02 -16.05
N PRO A 40 8.41 -25.15 -15.81
CA PRO A 40 9.78 -25.25 -15.32
C PRO A 40 10.84 -25.41 -16.42
N VAL A 41 10.45 -25.58 -17.69
CA VAL A 41 11.39 -25.81 -18.81
C VAL A 41 12.16 -24.54 -19.17
N ARG A 42 11.50 -23.37 -19.07
CA ARG A 42 12.06 -22.06 -19.45
C ARG A 42 12.57 -21.99 -20.88
N ALA A 43 11.97 -22.78 -21.77
CA ALA A 43 12.16 -22.59 -23.21
C ALA A 43 11.69 -21.17 -23.56
N GLU A 44 12.53 -20.42 -24.26
CA GLU A 44 12.21 -19.05 -24.68
C GLU A 44 10.99 -19.08 -25.61
N PRO A 45 9.84 -18.50 -25.20
CA PRO A 45 8.63 -18.56 -25.99
C PRO A 45 8.69 -17.56 -27.16
N ASP A 46 8.03 -17.89 -28.26
CA ASP A 46 7.87 -16.98 -29.40
C ASP A 46 6.80 -15.91 -29.09
N HIS A 47 5.85 -16.23 -28.20
CA HIS A 47 4.86 -15.32 -27.63
C HIS A 47 4.51 -15.73 -26.20
N PHE A 48 4.38 -14.75 -25.31
CA PHE A 48 3.95 -14.96 -23.92
C PHE A 48 2.99 -13.85 -23.48
N LEU A 49 1.86 -14.25 -22.91
CA LEU A 49 0.90 -13.36 -22.27
C LEU A 49 0.55 -13.91 -20.88
N PHE A 50 0.53 -13.02 -19.89
CA PHE A 50 -0.07 -13.26 -18.58
C PHE A 50 -1.14 -12.20 -18.33
N SER A 51 -2.39 -12.63 -18.15
CA SER A 51 -3.55 -11.73 -18.04
C SER A 51 -4.39 -12.07 -16.80
N PRO A 52 -4.23 -11.35 -15.68
CA PRO A 52 -5.16 -11.46 -14.57
C PRO A 52 -6.50 -10.79 -14.91
N GLY A 53 -7.60 -11.47 -14.64
CA GLY A 53 -8.97 -10.95 -14.74
C GLY A 53 -9.60 -10.68 -13.37
N LEU A 54 -10.86 -10.24 -13.37
CA LEU A 54 -11.63 -10.05 -12.13
C LEU A 54 -12.03 -11.40 -11.50
N SER A 55 -12.43 -12.36 -12.35
CA SER A 55 -12.92 -13.69 -11.98
C SER A 55 -11.96 -14.84 -12.36
N ASP A 56 -10.95 -14.57 -13.18
CA ASP A 56 -10.06 -15.60 -13.71
C ASP A 56 -8.60 -15.13 -13.84
N ILE A 57 -7.73 -16.06 -14.23
CA ILE A 57 -6.35 -15.79 -14.62
C ILE A 57 -6.06 -16.57 -15.90
N ARG A 58 -5.41 -15.92 -16.87
CA ARG A 58 -5.10 -16.50 -18.19
C ARG A 58 -3.63 -16.39 -18.56
N TRP A 59 -3.17 -17.37 -19.32
CA TRP A 59 -1.86 -17.35 -19.97
C TRP A 59 -1.96 -17.77 -21.43
N GLU A 60 -1.09 -17.20 -22.26
CA GLU A 60 -0.80 -17.71 -23.59
C GLU A 60 0.70 -17.97 -23.69
N THR A 61 1.08 -19.12 -24.22
CA THR A 61 2.48 -19.48 -24.45
C THR A 61 2.58 -20.15 -25.81
N GLU A 62 3.39 -19.58 -26.71
CA GLU A 62 3.62 -20.14 -28.04
C GLU A 62 5.08 -20.51 -28.22
N LYS A 63 5.33 -21.70 -28.76
CA LYS A 63 6.65 -22.11 -29.21
C LYS A 63 6.58 -22.98 -30.46
N SER A 64 7.38 -22.65 -31.47
CA SER A 64 7.54 -23.43 -32.70
C SER A 64 6.19 -23.75 -33.37
N GLY A 65 5.29 -22.77 -33.42
CA GLY A 65 3.96 -22.89 -34.02
C GLY A 65 2.97 -23.75 -33.23
N ILE A 66 3.24 -24.09 -31.97
CA ILE A 66 2.25 -24.65 -31.04
C ILE A 66 1.95 -23.62 -29.97
N ARG A 67 0.67 -23.28 -29.80
CA ARG A 67 0.21 -22.35 -28.76
C ARG A 67 -0.59 -23.08 -27.69
N ILE A 68 -0.31 -22.80 -26.43
CA ILE A 68 -1.08 -23.24 -25.28
C ILE A 68 -1.75 -22.03 -24.66
N GLU A 69 -3.07 -22.06 -24.55
CA GLU A 69 -3.87 -21.11 -23.78
C GLU A 69 -4.33 -21.80 -22.49
N LEU A 70 -4.04 -21.17 -21.35
CA LEU A 70 -4.45 -21.62 -20.02
C LEU A 70 -5.44 -20.63 -19.44
N SER A 71 -6.52 -21.11 -18.83
CA SER A 71 -7.44 -20.31 -18.03
C SER A 71 -7.79 -21.05 -16.74
N VAL A 72 -7.76 -20.34 -15.61
CA VAL A 72 -8.24 -20.84 -14.32
C VAL A 72 -9.22 -19.86 -13.69
N PHE A 73 -10.30 -20.38 -13.13
CA PHE A 73 -11.20 -19.65 -12.25
C PHE A 73 -11.60 -20.53 -11.06
N LEU A 74 -12.20 -19.91 -10.03
CA LEU A 74 -12.72 -20.60 -8.85
C LEU A 74 -14.26 -20.51 -8.87
N PRO A 75 -14.99 -21.61 -8.60
CA PRO A 75 -16.43 -21.53 -8.39
C PRO A 75 -16.73 -20.79 -7.08
N VAL A 76 -17.93 -20.21 -6.97
CA VAL A 76 -18.28 -19.32 -5.85
C VAL A 76 -18.36 -20.05 -4.50
N HIS A 77 -18.79 -21.31 -4.51
CA HIS A 77 -19.21 -22.02 -3.30
C HIS A 77 -18.31 -23.17 -2.87
N ASP A 78 -17.37 -23.59 -3.72
CA ASP A 78 -16.52 -24.75 -3.46
C ASP A 78 -15.03 -24.39 -3.56
N SER A 79 -14.20 -25.04 -2.73
CA SER A 79 -12.75 -24.93 -2.80
C SER A 79 -12.21 -25.79 -3.94
N ALA A 80 -12.30 -25.30 -5.17
CA ALA A 80 -11.80 -25.99 -6.36
C ALA A 80 -11.18 -25.00 -7.36
N GLU A 81 -10.14 -25.42 -8.07
CA GLU A 81 -9.64 -24.74 -9.25
C GLU A 81 -10.21 -25.42 -10.50
N LEU A 82 -10.80 -24.63 -11.39
CA LEU A 82 -11.36 -25.09 -12.65
C LEU A 82 -10.47 -24.60 -13.79
N TRP A 83 -9.73 -25.54 -14.40
CA TRP A 83 -8.74 -25.28 -15.44
C TRP A 83 -9.28 -25.62 -16.81
N GLU A 84 -9.14 -24.71 -17.77
CA GLU A 84 -9.35 -24.96 -19.19
C GLU A 84 -8.01 -24.76 -19.91
N VAL A 85 -7.63 -25.76 -20.71
CA VAL A 85 -6.37 -25.78 -21.45
C VAL A 85 -6.68 -26.02 -22.91
N ARG A 86 -6.20 -25.14 -23.77
CA ARG A 86 -6.37 -25.26 -25.21
C ARG A 86 -5.03 -25.32 -25.91
N VAL A 87 -4.83 -26.32 -26.77
CA VAL A 87 -3.60 -26.51 -27.54
C VAL A 87 -3.91 -26.30 -29.01
N PHE A 88 -3.23 -25.35 -29.63
CA PHE A 88 -3.41 -25.00 -31.04
C PHE A 88 -2.19 -25.38 -31.86
N ASN A 89 -2.45 -25.84 -33.07
CA ASN A 89 -1.45 -25.84 -34.13
C ASN A 89 -1.54 -24.53 -34.94
N ARG A 90 -0.59 -23.62 -34.71
CA ARG A 90 -0.42 -22.36 -35.46
C ARG A 90 0.57 -22.49 -36.62
N SER A 91 1.08 -23.69 -36.87
CA SER A 91 1.93 -23.96 -38.03
C SER A 91 1.11 -24.30 -39.27
N ASN A 92 1.74 -24.23 -40.43
CA ASN A 92 1.12 -24.54 -41.73
C ASN A 92 1.16 -26.04 -42.09
N ARG A 93 1.55 -26.91 -41.16
CA ARG A 93 1.66 -28.36 -41.35
C ARG A 93 0.94 -29.10 -40.22
N LYS A 94 0.55 -30.34 -40.46
CA LYS A 94 0.03 -31.23 -39.40
C LYS A 94 1.11 -31.43 -38.33
N ARG A 95 0.70 -31.51 -37.05
CA ARG A 95 1.60 -31.68 -35.91
C ARG A 95 1.13 -32.81 -35.01
N SER A 96 2.07 -33.69 -34.63
CA SER A 96 1.86 -34.68 -33.59
C SER A 96 2.49 -34.17 -32.29
N VAL A 97 1.68 -33.96 -31.25
CA VAL A 97 2.15 -33.40 -29.98
C VAL A 97 1.59 -34.18 -28.79
N SER A 98 2.31 -34.16 -27.69
CA SER A 98 1.86 -34.64 -26.39
C SER A 98 1.77 -33.50 -25.39
N LEU A 99 0.66 -33.42 -24.66
CA LEU A 99 0.43 -32.52 -23.53
C LEU A 99 0.52 -33.29 -22.22
N TYR A 100 1.28 -32.75 -21.25
CA TYR A 100 1.44 -33.33 -19.93
C TYR A 100 1.11 -32.31 -18.84
N PRO A 101 -0.12 -32.29 -18.31
CA PRO A 101 -0.42 -31.61 -17.06
C PRO A 101 0.48 -32.17 -15.94
N TYR A 102 1.18 -31.29 -15.23
CA TYR A 102 2.05 -31.61 -14.10
C TYR A 102 1.67 -30.76 -12.90
N ILE A 103 1.01 -31.38 -11.93
CA ILE A 103 0.57 -30.76 -10.68
C ILE A 103 1.35 -31.39 -9.51
N PRO A 104 2.44 -30.77 -9.02
CA PRO A 104 3.14 -31.28 -7.85
C PRO A 104 2.30 -31.04 -6.60
N PHE A 105 1.96 -32.12 -5.87
CA PHE A 105 1.33 -32.01 -4.54
C PHE A 105 2.35 -31.73 -3.44
N GLY A 106 3.64 -31.92 -3.74
CA GLY A 106 4.74 -31.66 -2.81
C GLY A 106 4.85 -32.74 -1.74
N TYR A 107 5.49 -32.40 -0.63
CA TYR A 107 5.62 -33.27 0.53
C TYR A 107 4.39 -33.10 1.42
N MET A 108 3.44 -34.03 1.35
CA MET A 108 2.15 -33.88 2.04
C MET A 108 2.27 -34.17 3.53
N SER A 109 2.91 -35.28 3.90
CA SER A 109 3.06 -35.67 5.30
C SER A 109 4.17 -36.70 5.49
N TRP A 110 4.83 -36.61 6.64
CA TRP A 110 5.82 -37.60 7.07
C TRP A 110 5.18 -38.85 7.68
N MET A 111 3.92 -38.80 8.11
CA MET A 111 3.22 -39.96 8.67
C MET A 111 2.71 -40.89 7.58
N ASN A 112 2.04 -40.32 6.57
CA ASN A 112 1.47 -41.06 5.46
C ASN A 112 1.27 -40.11 4.27
N GLN A 113 1.72 -40.52 3.09
CA GLN A 113 1.43 -39.84 1.83
C GLN A 113 1.44 -40.84 0.68
N GLY A 114 0.67 -40.58 -0.37
CA GLY A 114 0.68 -41.37 -1.59
C GLY A 114 -0.32 -40.83 -2.60
N ALA A 115 -0.34 -41.41 -3.79
CA ALA A 115 -1.32 -41.09 -4.80
C ALA A 115 -1.53 -42.26 -5.75
N SER A 116 -2.77 -42.40 -6.22
CA SER A 116 -3.17 -43.40 -7.21
C SER A 116 -4.12 -42.80 -8.22
N TYR A 117 -4.14 -43.37 -9.42
CA TYR A 117 -5.17 -43.09 -10.40
C TYR A 117 -6.48 -43.81 -10.02
N SER A 118 -7.60 -43.08 -10.09
CA SER A 118 -8.95 -43.59 -9.89
C SER A 118 -9.70 -43.49 -11.21
N GLU A 119 -10.05 -44.64 -11.78
CA GLU A 119 -10.90 -44.72 -12.97
C GLU A 119 -12.29 -44.18 -12.69
N GLU A 120 -12.84 -44.49 -11.52
CA GLU A 120 -14.17 -44.06 -11.09
C GLU A 120 -14.26 -42.53 -10.99
N ALA A 121 -13.31 -41.90 -10.29
CA ALA A 121 -13.26 -40.44 -10.18
C ALA A 121 -12.78 -39.76 -11.46
N GLY A 122 -12.20 -40.52 -12.40
CA GLY A 122 -11.57 -40.00 -13.61
C GLY A 122 -10.45 -39.01 -13.30
N GLY A 123 -9.42 -39.49 -12.61
CA GLY A 123 -8.28 -38.64 -12.24
C GLY A 123 -7.31 -39.26 -11.24
N ILE A 124 -6.41 -38.44 -10.71
CA ILE A 124 -5.45 -38.82 -9.67
C ILE A 124 -5.94 -38.29 -8.33
N ILE A 125 -5.95 -39.15 -7.31
CA ILE A 125 -6.24 -38.78 -5.93
C ILE A 125 -4.99 -39.04 -5.11
N ALA A 126 -4.43 -37.97 -4.55
CA ALA A 126 -3.42 -38.04 -3.52
C ALA A 126 -4.07 -38.07 -2.14
N SER A 127 -3.50 -38.84 -1.22
CA SER A 127 -3.96 -38.96 0.15
C SER A 127 -2.80 -38.81 1.11
N SER A 128 -3.10 -38.28 2.29
CA SER A 128 -2.15 -38.15 3.38
C SER A 128 -2.84 -38.29 4.72
N VAL A 129 -2.06 -38.28 5.79
CA VAL A 129 -2.58 -38.04 7.15
C VAL A 129 -1.81 -36.86 7.71
N SER A 130 -2.51 -35.76 7.97
CA SER A 130 -1.92 -34.56 8.58
C SER A 130 -1.24 -34.94 9.90
N PRO A 131 0.07 -34.61 10.08
CA PRO A 131 0.79 -35.08 11.25
C PRO A 131 0.26 -34.57 12.58
N TYR A 132 0.11 -35.47 13.54
CA TYR A 132 -0.27 -35.16 14.92
C TYR A 132 0.35 -36.18 15.88
N GLN A 133 0.39 -35.85 17.17
CA GLN A 133 0.89 -36.74 18.23
C GLN A 133 -0.12 -36.94 19.36
N LEU A 134 -0.88 -35.90 19.69
CA LEU A 134 -1.82 -35.94 20.80
C LEU A 134 -3.15 -36.55 20.34
N LEU A 135 -3.69 -37.51 21.09
CA LEU A 135 -4.96 -38.15 20.74
C LEU A 135 -6.13 -37.15 20.70
N GLU A 136 -6.05 -36.08 21.47
CA GLU A 136 -7.03 -34.98 21.49
C GLU A 136 -7.10 -34.20 20.18
N ASP A 137 -6.05 -34.24 19.34
CA ASP A 137 -6.09 -33.64 18.01
C ASP A 137 -6.89 -34.50 17.01
N TRP A 138 -7.05 -35.79 17.26
CA TRP A 138 -7.64 -36.72 16.29
C TRP A 138 -9.00 -36.29 15.76
N PRO A 139 -9.97 -35.81 16.57
CA PRO A 139 -11.25 -35.30 16.08
C PRO A 139 -11.11 -34.15 15.06
N ARG A 140 -10.11 -33.28 15.23
CA ARG A 140 -9.81 -32.19 14.29
C ARG A 140 -9.13 -32.73 13.04
N ILE A 141 -8.12 -33.59 13.20
CA ILE A 141 -7.36 -34.18 12.09
C ILE A 141 -8.27 -34.99 11.16
N ARG A 142 -9.12 -35.88 11.71
CA ARG A 142 -10.06 -36.68 10.90
C ARG A 142 -11.11 -35.87 10.13
N ALA A 143 -11.29 -34.59 10.48
CA ALA A 143 -12.24 -33.71 9.81
C ALA A 143 -11.59 -32.90 8.67
N LEU A 144 -10.27 -32.96 8.52
CA LEU A 144 -9.53 -32.29 7.46
C LEU A 144 -9.77 -32.96 6.10
N LYS A 145 -9.61 -32.15 5.04
CA LYS A 145 -9.55 -32.63 3.65
C LYS A 145 -8.11 -33.03 3.32
N ASP A 146 -7.66 -34.16 3.88
CA ASP A 146 -6.28 -34.67 3.74
C ASP A 146 -6.01 -35.36 2.38
N CYS A 147 -7.00 -35.40 1.50
CA CYS A 147 -6.84 -35.82 0.11
C CYS A 147 -6.86 -34.62 -0.85
N VAL A 148 -6.19 -34.76 -1.99
CA VAL A 148 -6.20 -33.79 -3.08
C VAL A 148 -6.51 -34.52 -4.38
N ALA A 149 -7.56 -34.09 -5.08
CA ALA A 149 -8.01 -34.69 -6.34
C ALA A 149 -7.63 -33.79 -7.52
N PHE A 150 -7.01 -34.38 -8.56
CA PHE A 150 -6.82 -33.77 -9.87
C PHE A 150 -7.55 -34.61 -10.93
N LEU A 151 -8.67 -34.10 -11.40
CA LEU A 151 -9.63 -34.82 -12.24
C LEU A 151 -9.65 -34.27 -13.66
N HIS A 152 -9.95 -35.13 -14.63
CA HIS A 152 -10.01 -34.80 -16.06
C HIS A 152 -11.43 -34.96 -16.64
N ASP A 153 -11.83 -34.10 -17.57
CA ASP A 153 -13.08 -34.30 -18.33
C ASP A 153 -12.93 -35.38 -19.42
N ARG A 154 -11.74 -35.46 -20.02
CA ARG A 154 -11.35 -36.43 -21.04
C ARG A 154 -10.31 -37.40 -20.50
N THR A 155 -10.55 -38.70 -20.69
CA THR A 155 -9.62 -39.77 -20.31
C THR A 155 -8.25 -39.59 -20.98
N PRO A 156 -7.15 -39.61 -20.21
CA PRO A 156 -5.78 -39.49 -20.74
C PRO A 156 -5.29 -40.82 -21.35
N ASP A 157 -4.31 -40.74 -22.24
CA ASP A 157 -3.63 -41.91 -22.81
C ASP A 157 -2.80 -42.66 -21.76
N SER A 158 -2.16 -41.91 -20.85
CA SER A 158 -1.42 -42.46 -19.72
C SER A 158 -1.32 -41.47 -18.55
N PHE A 159 -0.72 -41.91 -17.44
CA PHE A 159 -0.53 -41.12 -16.24
C PHE A 159 0.75 -41.54 -15.48
N GLU A 160 1.18 -40.72 -14.52
CA GLU A 160 2.18 -41.06 -13.50
C GLU A 160 1.84 -40.30 -12.20
N THR A 161 2.20 -40.87 -11.06
CA THR A 161 1.97 -40.24 -9.75
C THR A 161 3.23 -40.07 -8.90
N ARG A 162 4.31 -40.77 -9.24
CA ARG A 162 5.60 -40.74 -8.54
C ARG A 162 6.45 -39.59 -9.08
N ARG A 163 6.55 -38.51 -8.31
CA ARG A 163 7.29 -37.29 -8.71
C ARG A 163 8.74 -37.58 -9.11
N ALA A 164 9.47 -38.32 -8.27
CA ALA A 164 10.88 -38.61 -8.51
C ALA A 164 11.12 -39.48 -9.75
N PHE A 165 10.22 -40.43 -10.03
CA PHE A 165 10.29 -41.25 -11.24
C PHE A 165 9.97 -40.44 -12.51
N PHE A 166 8.99 -39.54 -12.41
CA PHE A 166 8.67 -38.62 -13.51
C PHE A 166 9.88 -37.76 -13.90
N GLU A 167 10.50 -37.12 -12.90
CA GLU A 167 11.68 -36.26 -13.07
C GLU A 167 12.89 -37.04 -13.59
N GLY A 168 13.26 -38.14 -12.93
CA GLY A 168 14.50 -38.86 -13.22
C GLY A 168 15.75 -37.97 -13.11
N GLU A 169 16.78 -38.28 -13.87
CA GLU A 169 18.03 -37.50 -13.94
C GLU A 169 17.83 -36.18 -14.72
N GLY A 170 16.85 -36.14 -15.62
CA GLY A 170 16.51 -34.94 -16.40
C GLY A 170 15.84 -33.82 -15.60
N GLY A 171 15.36 -34.10 -14.39
CA GLY A 171 14.73 -33.13 -13.49
C GLY A 171 13.47 -32.50 -14.09
N LEU A 172 13.09 -31.31 -13.61
CA LEU A 172 11.92 -30.60 -14.14
C LEU A 172 12.15 -29.93 -15.50
N SER A 173 13.41 -29.66 -15.88
CA SER A 173 13.70 -29.04 -17.17
C SER A 173 13.53 -30.00 -18.35
N CYS A 174 13.78 -31.29 -18.14
CA CYS A 174 13.62 -32.32 -19.17
C CYS A 174 13.29 -33.69 -18.55
N PRO A 175 12.09 -33.87 -17.96
CA PRO A 175 11.74 -35.08 -17.22
C PRO A 175 11.97 -36.35 -18.04
N ASP A 176 12.63 -37.35 -17.46
CA ASP A 176 12.98 -38.59 -18.17
C ASP A 176 11.73 -39.32 -18.67
N SER A 177 10.65 -39.31 -17.89
CA SER A 177 9.39 -39.97 -18.26
C SER A 177 8.71 -39.38 -19.51
N ILE A 178 9.02 -38.14 -19.92
CA ILE A 178 8.47 -37.52 -21.13
C ILE A 178 9.19 -38.02 -22.41
N ARG A 179 10.39 -38.59 -22.27
CA ARG A 179 11.15 -39.14 -23.41
C ARG A 179 10.54 -40.44 -23.91
N GLU A 180 9.92 -41.20 -23.02
CA GLU A 180 9.19 -42.42 -23.34
C GLU A 180 7.93 -42.12 -24.15
N GLU A 181 7.44 -43.13 -24.88
CA GLU A 181 6.23 -42.99 -25.68
C GLU A 181 4.98 -42.81 -24.79
N LEU A 182 4.88 -43.56 -23.70
CA LEU A 182 3.80 -43.49 -22.73
C LEU A 182 4.34 -43.42 -21.30
N LEU A 183 3.67 -42.65 -20.45
CA LEU A 183 3.95 -42.66 -19.01
C LEU A 183 3.72 -44.06 -18.40
N ALA A 184 4.45 -44.37 -17.32
CA ALA A 184 4.54 -45.72 -16.77
C ALA A 184 3.36 -46.15 -15.87
N LYS A 185 2.35 -45.29 -15.64
CA LYS A 185 1.18 -45.57 -14.78
C LYS A 185 1.55 -45.92 -13.34
N GLY A 186 2.64 -45.33 -12.83
CA GLY A 186 3.11 -45.55 -11.48
C GLY A 186 2.16 -45.05 -10.38
N THR A 187 2.21 -45.71 -9.22
CA THR A 187 1.47 -45.35 -7.99
C THR A 187 2.47 -44.93 -6.92
N ALA A 188 2.32 -43.74 -6.35
CA ALA A 188 3.15 -43.24 -5.27
C ALA A 188 2.74 -43.91 -3.94
N ARG A 189 3.69 -44.60 -3.30
CA ARG A 189 3.46 -45.32 -2.02
C ARG A 189 4.45 -44.85 -0.97
N TYR A 190 4.03 -43.95 -0.08
CA TYR A 190 4.94 -43.27 0.86
C TYR A 190 6.09 -42.53 0.14
N GLU A 191 5.79 -42.05 -1.06
CA GLU A 191 6.65 -41.23 -1.91
C GLU A 191 5.98 -39.88 -2.13
N GLN A 192 6.74 -38.85 -2.50
CA GLN A 192 6.15 -37.54 -2.81
C GLN A 192 5.28 -37.64 -4.08
N PRO A 193 3.97 -37.40 -3.97
CA PRO A 193 3.08 -37.56 -5.09
C PRO A 193 3.02 -36.31 -5.97
N ALA A 194 2.66 -36.51 -7.22
CA ALA A 194 2.23 -35.48 -8.15
C ALA A 194 1.09 -36.03 -9.00
N ALA A 195 0.28 -35.18 -9.62
CA ALA A 195 -0.61 -35.61 -10.67
C ALA A 195 0.02 -35.31 -12.04
N ILE A 196 0.38 -36.36 -12.77
CA ILE A 196 0.87 -36.27 -14.15
C ILE A 196 -0.05 -37.05 -15.07
N LEU A 197 -0.61 -36.39 -16.08
CA LEU A 197 -1.40 -37.02 -17.14
C LEU A 197 -0.67 -36.88 -18.49
N GLN A 198 -1.03 -37.69 -19.48
CA GLN A 198 -0.53 -37.59 -20.84
C GLN A 198 -1.68 -37.64 -21.84
N TYR A 199 -1.68 -36.69 -22.78
CA TYR A 199 -2.59 -36.63 -23.91
C TYR A 199 -1.81 -36.53 -25.21
N ARG A 200 -1.97 -37.49 -26.11
CA ARG A 200 -1.40 -37.49 -27.45
C ARG A 200 -2.44 -36.94 -28.42
N MET A 201 -2.04 -36.02 -29.30
CA MET A 201 -2.95 -35.40 -30.27
C MET A 201 -2.26 -35.20 -31.62
N ASN A 202 -3.05 -35.28 -32.69
CA ASN A 202 -2.61 -34.98 -34.05
C ASN A 202 -3.46 -33.82 -34.56
N LEU A 203 -2.86 -32.65 -34.68
CA LEU A 203 -3.56 -31.41 -35.01
C LEU A 203 -3.25 -31.00 -36.45
N ASP A 204 -4.27 -30.85 -37.28
CA ASP A 204 -4.16 -30.19 -38.58
C ASP A 204 -3.87 -28.68 -38.41
N PRO A 205 -3.41 -27.98 -39.47
CA PRO A 205 -3.18 -26.54 -39.40
C PRO A 205 -4.43 -25.79 -38.88
N ASP A 206 -4.22 -24.87 -37.95
CA ASP A 206 -5.25 -24.08 -37.25
C ASP A 206 -6.24 -24.88 -36.38
N GLU A 207 -6.07 -26.20 -36.27
CA GLU A 207 -6.85 -27.03 -35.37
C GLU A 207 -6.46 -26.80 -33.90
N SER A 208 -7.42 -27.02 -33.00
CA SER A 208 -7.18 -26.95 -31.57
C SER A 208 -7.93 -28.04 -30.80
N ASP A 209 -7.28 -28.57 -29.76
CA ASP A 209 -7.89 -29.44 -28.77
C ASP A 209 -8.12 -28.69 -27.44
N VAL A 210 -9.20 -29.05 -26.73
CA VAL A 210 -9.57 -28.45 -25.43
C VAL A 210 -9.65 -29.53 -24.36
N PHE A 211 -9.07 -29.25 -23.19
CA PHE A 211 -9.06 -30.10 -22.01
C PHE A 211 -9.56 -29.32 -20.81
N ARG A 212 -10.31 -29.98 -19.92
CA ARG A 212 -10.73 -29.39 -18.64
C ARG A 212 -10.27 -30.24 -17.47
N PHE A 213 -9.82 -29.55 -16.43
CA PHE A 213 -9.37 -30.18 -15.20
C PHE A 213 -9.98 -29.53 -13.98
N LEU A 214 -10.15 -30.33 -12.93
CA LEU A 214 -10.56 -29.88 -11.61
C LEU A 214 -9.48 -30.26 -10.61
N LEU A 215 -9.00 -29.29 -9.83
CA LEU A 215 -8.10 -29.52 -8.69
C LEU A 215 -8.79 -29.09 -7.39
N ALA A 216 -8.93 -29.99 -6.42
CA ALA A 216 -9.58 -29.65 -5.16
C ALA A 216 -9.05 -30.47 -3.97
N PRO A 217 -8.95 -29.88 -2.76
CA PRO A 217 -8.88 -30.66 -1.53
C PRO A 217 -10.22 -31.36 -1.27
N VAL A 218 -10.16 -32.65 -0.97
CA VAL A 218 -11.33 -33.52 -0.74
C VAL A 218 -11.12 -34.36 0.52
N ARG A 219 -12.21 -34.76 1.16
CA ARG A 219 -12.19 -35.69 2.31
C ARG A 219 -11.84 -37.10 1.85
N ASP A 220 -12.42 -37.52 0.74
CA ASP A 220 -12.33 -38.86 0.19
C ASP A 220 -12.68 -38.85 -1.32
N SER A 221 -12.69 -40.04 -1.94
CA SER A 221 -13.05 -40.22 -3.34
C SER A 221 -14.53 -39.91 -3.64
N GLY A 222 -15.42 -40.01 -2.66
CA GLY A 222 -16.83 -39.67 -2.82
C GLY A 222 -17.02 -38.18 -3.05
N GLU A 223 -16.38 -37.34 -2.22
CA GLU A 223 -16.42 -35.89 -2.43
C GLU A 223 -15.72 -35.47 -3.75
N ALA A 224 -14.69 -36.21 -4.19
CA ALA A 224 -14.10 -35.99 -5.51
C ALA A 224 -15.10 -36.26 -6.66
N LEU A 225 -15.90 -37.33 -6.56
CA LEU A 225 -16.96 -37.65 -7.52
C LEU A 225 -18.06 -36.59 -7.52
N GLU A 226 -18.50 -36.12 -6.34
CA GLU A 226 -19.49 -35.05 -6.23
C GLU A 226 -19.03 -33.76 -6.95
N LEU A 227 -17.78 -33.36 -6.76
CA LEU A 227 -17.19 -32.20 -7.45
C LEU A 227 -17.04 -32.42 -8.95
N ARG A 228 -16.63 -33.63 -9.37
CA ARG A 228 -16.58 -34.02 -10.78
C ARG A 228 -17.94 -33.85 -11.44
N GLU A 229 -18.97 -34.46 -10.86
CA GLU A 229 -20.32 -34.36 -11.39
C GLU A 229 -20.76 -32.91 -11.44
N ARG A 230 -20.54 -32.13 -10.38
CA ARG A 230 -20.96 -30.73 -10.30
C ARG A 230 -20.35 -29.84 -11.36
N TYR A 231 -19.08 -30.02 -11.72
CA TYR A 231 -18.33 -29.04 -12.52
C TYR A 231 -17.74 -29.55 -13.83
N LEU A 232 -17.37 -30.83 -13.91
CA LEU A 232 -16.44 -31.32 -14.95
C LEU A 232 -17.17 -31.86 -16.19
N SER A 233 -18.05 -31.03 -16.75
CA SER A 233 -18.64 -31.19 -18.08
C SER A 233 -18.67 -29.83 -18.79
N PRO A 234 -18.68 -29.77 -20.15
CA PRO A 234 -18.61 -28.49 -20.87
C PRO A 234 -19.68 -27.47 -20.45
N ASP A 235 -20.93 -27.90 -20.25
CA ASP A 235 -22.03 -27.03 -19.88
C ASP A 235 -21.94 -26.59 -18.41
N ARG A 236 -21.64 -27.51 -17.48
CA ARG A 236 -21.53 -27.18 -16.05
C ARG A 236 -20.32 -26.29 -15.77
N PHE A 237 -19.22 -26.51 -16.46
CA PHE A 237 -18.01 -25.69 -16.38
C PHE A 237 -18.29 -24.26 -16.86
N ARG A 238 -19.05 -24.12 -17.96
CA ARG A 238 -19.50 -22.81 -18.45
C ARG A 238 -20.41 -22.11 -17.46
N SER A 239 -21.42 -22.80 -16.93
CA SER A 239 -22.32 -22.22 -15.92
C SER A 239 -21.58 -21.78 -14.66
N ALA A 240 -20.61 -22.56 -14.19
CA ALA A 240 -19.77 -22.16 -13.05
C ALA A 240 -18.91 -20.93 -13.35
N ARG A 241 -18.40 -20.79 -14.60
CA ARG A 241 -17.67 -19.61 -15.04
C ARG A 241 -18.57 -18.38 -15.07
N GLU A 242 -19.76 -18.50 -15.66
CA GLU A 242 -20.76 -17.42 -15.70
C GLU A 242 -21.18 -16.99 -14.29
N GLU A 243 -21.34 -17.93 -13.35
CA GLU A 243 -21.62 -17.64 -11.95
C GLU A 243 -20.45 -16.92 -11.26
N ALA A 244 -19.20 -17.37 -11.48
CA ALA A 244 -18.02 -16.72 -10.93
C ALA A 244 -17.80 -15.30 -11.50
N GLU A 245 -18.05 -15.10 -12.79
CA GLU A 245 -18.05 -13.80 -13.45
C GLU A 245 -19.12 -12.89 -12.85
N ALA A 246 -20.37 -13.36 -12.79
CA ALA A 246 -21.48 -12.63 -12.18
C ALA A 246 -21.19 -12.28 -10.72
N PHE A 247 -20.61 -13.19 -9.95
CA PHE A 247 -20.19 -12.93 -8.58
C PHE A 247 -19.10 -11.86 -8.54
N ALA A 248 -18.07 -11.94 -9.37
CA ALA A 248 -16.97 -10.97 -9.39
C ALA A 248 -17.44 -9.55 -9.77
N THR A 249 -18.42 -9.44 -10.66
CA THR A 249 -18.98 -8.16 -11.14
C THR A 249 -20.28 -7.74 -10.44
N HIS A 250 -20.73 -8.48 -9.43
CA HIS A 250 -22.04 -8.28 -8.79
C HIS A 250 -22.21 -6.90 -8.15
N CYS A 251 -21.13 -6.34 -7.62
CA CYS A 251 -21.16 -5.06 -6.93
C CYS A 251 -20.84 -3.93 -7.90
N VAL A 252 -21.74 -2.95 -8.00
CA VAL A 252 -21.46 -1.69 -8.68
C VAL A 252 -20.91 -0.71 -7.65
N PRO A 253 -19.64 -0.28 -7.75
CA PRO A 253 -19.04 0.62 -6.77
C PRO A 253 -19.78 1.95 -6.69
N ALA A 254 -19.72 2.60 -5.53
CA ALA A 254 -20.33 3.91 -5.34
C ALA A 254 -19.71 5.03 -6.19
N LEU A 255 -18.53 4.80 -6.78
CA LEU A 255 -17.77 5.79 -7.52
C LEU A 255 -17.21 5.15 -8.80
N HIS A 256 -17.35 5.86 -9.92
CA HIS A 256 -16.64 5.59 -11.17
C HIS A 256 -16.10 6.93 -11.71
N CYS A 257 -14.81 7.03 -12.00
CA CYS A 257 -14.19 8.29 -12.40
C CYS A 257 -13.51 8.24 -13.77
N GLU A 258 -13.54 9.36 -14.48
CA GLU A 258 -12.76 9.64 -15.67
C GLU A 258 -11.93 10.90 -15.41
N THR A 259 -10.66 10.67 -15.09
CA THR A 259 -9.67 11.71 -14.82
C THR A 259 -8.63 11.77 -15.94
N PRO A 260 -7.79 12.81 -16.00
CA PRO A 260 -6.66 12.87 -16.94
C PRO A 260 -5.67 11.70 -16.80
N ASP A 261 -5.64 10.99 -15.66
CA ASP A 261 -4.76 9.83 -15.43
C ASP A 261 -5.50 8.51 -15.71
N THR A 262 -5.23 7.91 -16.87
CA THR A 262 -5.89 6.66 -17.30
C THR A 262 -5.49 5.44 -16.47
N HIS A 263 -4.28 5.41 -15.92
CA HIS A 263 -3.82 4.31 -15.05
C HIS A 263 -4.55 4.36 -13.70
N PHE A 264 -4.70 5.57 -13.15
CA PHE A 264 -5.52 5.80 -11.97
C PHE A 264 -6.97 5.39 -12.20
N ASN A 265 -7.57 5.79 -13.33
CA ASN A 265 -8.95 5.41 -13.67
C ASN A 265 -9.12 3.88 -13.71
N ALA A 266 -8.22 3.17 -14.41
CA ALA A 266 -8.26 1.71 -14.50
C ALA A 266 -8.15 1.04 -13.11
N PHE A 267 -7.25 1.53 -12.26
CA PHE A 267 -7.11 1.01 -10.90
C PHE A 267 -8.36 1.25 -10.04
N VAL A 268 -8.85 2.49 -10.00
CA VAL A 268 -9.98 2.89 -9.15
C VAL A 268 -11.29 2.24 -9.60
N ASN A 269 -11.56 2.20 -10.91
CA ASN A 269 -12.83 1.71 -11.42
C ASN A 269 -12.93 0.18 -11.42
N THR A 270 -11.79 -0.53 -11.52
CA THR A 270 -11.79 -1.99 -11.74
C THR A 270 -11.16 -2.76 -10.58
N TRP A 271 -9.96 -2.39 -10.15
CA TRP A 271 -9.15 -3.23 -9.26
C TRP A 271 -9.36 -2.93 -7.77
N LEU A 272 -9.53 -1.66 -7.42
CA LEU A 272 -9.75 -1.24 -6.04
C LEU A 272 -11.02 -1.85 -5.41
N PRO A 273 -12.20 -1.85 -6.07
CA PRO A 273 -13.42 -2.44 -5.51
C PRO A 273 -13.29 -3.94 -5.28
N ARG A 274 -12.64 -4.65 -6.22
CA ARG A 274 -12.36 -6.09 -6.09
C ARG A 274 -11.53 -6.39 -4.85
N GLN A 275 -10.47 -5.60 -4.61
CA GLN A 275 -9.59 -5.80 -3.45
C GLN A 275 -10.33 -5.55 -2.13
N ILE A 276 -11.11 -4.47 -2.03
CA ILE A 276 -11.93 -4.15 -0.84
C ILE A 276 -12.95 -5.26 -0.56
N ARG A 277 -13.63 -5.74 -1.61
CA ARG A 277 -14.63 -6.79 -1.50
C ARG A 277 -14.05 -8.11 -0.99
N TYR A 278 -12.83 -8.47 -1.44
CA TYR A 278 -12.10 -9.60 -0.87
C TYR A 278 -11.93 -9.45 0.65
N HIS A 279 -11.45 -8.30 1.14
CA HIS A 279 -11.21 -8.08 2.56
C HIS A 279 -12.50 -8.19 3.37
N GLY A 280 -13.56 -7.48 2.97
CA GLY A 280 -14.81 -7.41 3.73
C GLY A 280 -15.66 -8.68 3.69
N LEU A 281 -15.66 -9.44 2.59
CA LEU A 281 -16.45 -10.67 2.49
C LEU A 281 -15.76 -11.88 3.11
N THR A 282 -14.43 -11.97 2.95
CA THR A 282 -13.68 -13.17 3.39
C THR A 282 -12.98 -12.98 4.72
N ASN A 283 -12.94 -11.76 5.25
CA ASN A 283 -12.18 -11.41 6.46
C ASN A 283 -10.74 -11.91 6.40
N ARG A 284 -10.10 -11.76 5.22
CA ARG A 284 -8.73 -12.21 4.93
C ARG A 284 -8.52 -13.72 5.10
N LEU A 285 -9.61 -14.50 5.04
CA LEU A 285 -9.63 -15.95 5.22
C LEU A 285 -9.07 -16.39 6.59
N THR A 286 -9.30 -15.60 7.64
CA THR A 286 -9.04 -16.00 9.03
C THR A 286 -10.35 -16.13 9.81
N SER A 287 -10.37 -17.07 10.78
CA SER A 287 -11.48 -17.26 11.70
C SER A 287 -11.42 -16.31 12.92
N ASP A 288 -10.30 -15.64 13.15
CA ASP A 288 -10.10 -14.66 14.21
C ASP A 288 -9.47 -13.34 13.67
N PRO A 289 -10.10 -12.64 12.70
CA PRO A 289 -9.56 -11.38 12.20
C PRO A 289 -9.24 -10.41 13.36
N GLN A 290 -8.05 -9.79 13.32
CA GLN A 290 -7.71 -8.72 14.26
C GLN A 290 -8.82 -7.67 14.24
N THR A 291 -9.25 -7.19 15.40
CA THR A 291 -10.43 -6.32 15.52
C THR A 291 -10.30 -5.04 14.70
N ARG A 292 -9.11 -4.43 14.67
CA ARG A 292 -8.81 -3.27 13.81
C ARG A 292 -9.05 -3.57 12.33
N ASN A 293 -8.57 -4.72 11.85
CA ASN A 293 -8.71 -5.14 10.46
C ASN A 293 -10.18 -5.39 10.13
N PHE A 294 -10.90 -6.12 10.99
CA PHE A 294 -12.32 -6.41 10.80
C PHE A 294 -13.16 -5.12 10.66
N LEU A 295 -12.92 -4.13 11.52
CA LEU A 295 -13.65 -2.85 11.48
C LEU A 295 -13.27 -1.97 10.28
N GLN A 296 -11.98 -1.90 9.94
CA GLN A 296 -11.52 -1.11 8.79
C GLN A 296 -11.91 -1.74 7.45
N ASP A 297 -11.88 -3.07 7.34
CA ASP A 297 -12.32 -3.79 6.15
C ASP A 297 -13.85 -3.62 5.98
N ALA A 298 -14.62 -3.65 7.08
CA ALA A 298 -16.04 -3.30 7.09
C ALA A 298 -16.30 -1.84 6.68
N MET A 299 -15.45 -0.89 7.08
CA MET A 299 -15.52 0.50 6.61
C MET A 299 -15.43 0.56 5.08
N GLY A 300 -14.52 -0.19 4.46
CA GLY A 300 -14.36 -0.24 3.01
C GLY A 300 -15.62 -0.74 2.29
N MET A 301 -16.33 -1.70 2.88
CA MET A 301 -17.59 -2.22 2.33
C MET A 301 -18.72 -1.18 2.32
N THR A 302 -18.63 -0.09 3.07
CA THR A 302 -19.64 1.00 3.08
C THR A 302 -20.02 1.48 1.68
N TRP A 303 -19.03 1.58 0.78
CA TRP A 303 -19.24 2.08 -0.59
C TRP A 303 -19.50 1.00 -1.64
N LEU A 304 -19.59 -0.27 -1.21
CA LEU A 304 -19.81 -1.43 -2.07
C LEU A 304 -21.09 -2.16 -1.68
N ASP A 305 -21.20 -2.51 -0.41
CA ASP A 305 -22.34 -3.15 0.24
C ASP A 305 -22.48 -2.63 1.69
N PRO A 306 -23.20 -1.50 1.88
CA PRO A 306 -23.40 -0.91 3.21
C PRO A 306 -24.20 -1.82 4.14
N ALA A 307 -24.97 -2.79 3.63
CA ALA A 307 -25.67 -3.74 4.48
C ALA A 307 -24.66 -4.73 5.12
N ALA A 308 -23.74 -5.29 4.33
CA ALA A 308 -22.67 -6.14 4.83
C ALA A 308 -21.76 -5.41 5.84
N ALA A 309 -21.48 -4.12 5.61
CA ALA A 309 -20.75 -3.29 6.58
C ALA A 309 -21.50 -3.16 7.92
N LYS A 310 -22.81 -2.91 7.89
CA LYS A 310 -23.68 -2.84 9.09
C LYS A 310 -23.65 -4.13 9.88
N GLU A 311 -23.76 -5.28 9.21
CA GLU A 311 -23.68 -6.60 9.86
C GLU A 311 -22.33 -6.82 10.55
N SER A 312 -21.24 -6.37 9.94
CA SER A 312 -19.90 -6.46 10.54
C SER A 312 -19.80 -5.60 11.80
N PHE A 313 -20.31 -4.36 11.81
CA PHE A 313 -20.34 -3.54 13.02
C PHE A 313 -21.19 -4.17 14.13
N ARG A 314 -22.38 -4.70 13.77
CA ARG A 314 -23.24 -5.45 14.70
C ARG A 314 -22.49 -6.64 15.30
N TYR A 315 -21.84 -7.43 14.45
CA TYR A 315 -21.12 -8.62 14.87
C TYR A 315 -19.97 -8.27 15.80
N ALA A 316 -19.13 -7.28 15.46
CA ALA A 316 -18.04 -6.83 16.33
C ALA A 316 -18.56 -6.41 17.71
N LEU A 317 -19.61 -5.58 17.77
CA LEU A 317 -20.18 -5.10 19.03
C LEU A 317 -20.80 -6.23 19.89
N SER A 318 -21.24 -7.33 19.27
CA SER A 318 -21.69 -8.51 20.01
C SER A 318 -20.55 -9.24 20.76
N ARG A 319 -19.30 -9.04 20.33
CA ARG A 319 -18.08 -9.63 20.91
C ARG A 319 -17.36 -8.70 21.91
N GLN A 320 -18.00 -7.60 22.31
CA GLN A 320 -17.46 -6.69 23.30
C GLN A 320 -17.30 -7.38 24.67
N ASN A 321 -16.15 -7.19 25.31
CA ASN A 321 -15.87 -7.76 26.63
C ASN A 321 -16.79 -7.16 27.73
N PRO A 322 -17.03 -7.87 28.84
CA PRO A 322 -17.88 -7.40 29.94
C PRO A 322 -17.47 -6.07 30.58
N GLU A 323 -16.19 -5.75 30.63
CA GLU A 323 -15.67 -4.46 31.11
C GLU A 323 -15.83 -3.32 30.09
N GLY A 324 -16.19 -3.65 28.85
CA GLY A 324 -16.49 -2.71 27.77
C GLY A 324 -15.41 -2.64 26.69
N SER A 325 -14.20 -3.17 26.90
CA SER A 325 -13.16 -3.21 25.87
C SER A 325 -13.62 -3.99 24.64
N MET A 326 -12.99 -3.70 23.51
CA MET A 326 -13.01 -4.63 22.37
C MET A 326 -11.87 -5.64 22.51
N PRO A 327 -12.08 -6.93 22.17
CA PRO A 327 -11.01 -7.93 22.14
C PRO A 327 -9.99 -7.64 21.03
N ASP A 328 -8.81 -8.26 21.10
CA ASP A 328 -7.76 -8.13 20.08
C ASP A 328 -8.17 -8.71 18.72
N GLY A 329 -8.96 -9.79 18.72
CA GLY A 329 -9.55 -10.37 17.51
C GLY A 329 -11.06 -10.59 17.63
N ILE A 330 -11.74 -10.68 16.49
CA ILE A 330 -13.17 -11.02 16.41
C ILE A 330 -13.29 -12.50 16.07
N LEU A 331 -13.75 -13.32 17.01
CA LEU A 331 -13.94 -14.76 16.78
C LEU A 331 -15.18 -14.99 15.90
N LEU A 332 -14.98 -15.51 14.68
CA LEU A 332 -16.05 -15.77 13.71
C LEU A 332 -16.81 -17.09 13.96
N GLY A 333 -16.33 -17.94 14.87
CA GLY A 333 -16.92 -19.25 15.19
C GLY A 333 -16.88 -19.56 16.69
N ASP A 334 -17.70 -20.51 17.13
CA ASP A 334 -17.82 -20.85 18.55
C ASP A 334 -16.62 -21.64 19.10
N ALA A 335 -16.01 -22.47 18.26
CA ALA A 335 -14.82 -23.25 18.58
C ALA A 335 -13.49 -22.55 18.19
N THR A 336 -13.54 -21.28 17.80
CA THR A 336 -12.35 -20.53 17.40
C THR A 336 -11.66 -19.92 18.62
N GLU A 337 -10.34 -19.97 18.64
CA GLU A 337 -9.50 -19.29 19.63
C GLU A 337 -8.63 -18.23 18.96
N HIS A 338 -8.18 -17.24 19.74
CA HIS A 338 -7.18 -16.30 19.28
C HIS A 338 -5.87 -17.02 18.93
N ALA A 339 -5.30 -16.67 17.78
CA ALA A 339 -4.04 -17.18 17.30
C ALA A 339 -3.01 -16.04 17.11
N TYR A 340 -1.73 -16.42 17.10
CA TYR A 340 -0.62 -15.51 16.78
C TYR A 340 -0.68 -14.18 17.55
N ILE A 341 -0.72 -13.04 16.84
CA ILE A 341 -0.67 -11.71 17.43
C ILE A 341 -1.93 -11.35 18.24
N ASN A 342 -3.08 -11.98 17.99
CA ASN A 342 -4.29 -11.75 18.80
C ASN A 342 -4.17 -12.30 20.24
N ARG A 343 -3.11 -13.06 20.56
CA ARG A 343 -2.78 -13.49 21.93
C ARG A 343 -1.96 -12.46 22.70
N VAL A 344 -1.46 -11.42 22.01
CA VAL A 344 -0.61 -10.39 22.58
C VAL A 344 -1.46 -9.15 22.82
N PRO A 345 -1.47 -8.56 24.03
CA PRO A 345 -2.37 -7.48 24.37
C PRO A 345 -2.01 -6.17 23.66
N HIS A 346 -2.96 -5.65 22.88
CA HIS A 346 -2.88 -4.34 22.22
C HIS A 346 -4.02 -3.42 22.67
N ALA A 347 -3.78 -2.10 22.63
CA ALA A 347 -4.66 -1.15 23.32
C ALA A 347 -5.68 -0.40 22.44
N ASP A 348 -5.61 -0.49 21.10
CA ASP A 348 -6.29 0.47 20.21
C ASP A 348 -7.65 0.02 19.66
N HIS A 349 -8.07 -1.22 19.90
CA HIS A 349 -9.25 -1.84 19.27
C HIS A 349 -10.53 -1.01 19.33
N SER A 350 -10.80 -0.37 20.48
CA SER A 350 -12.03 0.39 20.71
C SER A 350 -12.15 1.69 19.92
N LEU A 351 -11.04 2.33 19.53
CA LEU A 351 -11.07 3.62 18.82
C LEU A 351 -11.59 3.47 17.39
N TRP A 352 -11.41 2.29 16.79
CA TRP A 352 -11.82 2.01 15.42
C TRP A 352 -13.34 1.99 15.24
N LEU A 353 -14.10 1.76 16.32
CA LEU A 353 -15.57 1.75 16.29
C LEU A 353 -16.14 3.08 15.74
N PRO A 354 -15.96 4.25 16.39
CA PRO A 354 -16.47 5.51 15.85
C PRO A 354 -15.76 5.95 14.56
N VAL A 355 -14.46 5.66 14.40
CA VAL A 355 -13.69 6.04 13.21
C VAL A 355 -14.23 5.39 11.94
N CYS A 356 -14.59 4.11 12.02
CA CYS A 356 -15.13 3.35 10.89
C CYS A 356 -16.65 3.57 10.74
N LEU A 357 -17.38 3.62 11.86
CA LEU A 357 -18.83 3.82 11.83
C LEU A 357 -19.22 5.20 11.28
N SER A 358 -18.39 6.24 11.48
CA SER A 358 -18.70 7.57 10.94
C SER A 358 -18.88 7.55 9.42
N ALA A 359 -17.98 6.87 8.70
CA ALA A 359 -18.06 6.75 7.24
C ALA A 359 -19.37 6.07 6.81
N TRP A 360 -19.79 5.03 7.54
CA TRP A 360 -21.05 4.34 7.27
C TRP A 360 -22.29 5.19 7.57
N LEU A 361 -22.29 5.92 8.68
CA LEU A 361 -23.38 6.84 9.04
C LEU A 361 -23.50 8.00 8.04
N ASP A 362 -22.37 8.54 7.60
CA ASP A 362 -22.33 9.62 6.62
C ASP A 362 -22.85 9.12 5.27
N GLU A 363 -22.37 7.96 4.79
CA GLU A 363 -22.81 7.36 3.54
C GLU A 363 -24.31 7.04 3.54
N THR A 364 -24.79 6.34 4.57
CA THR A 364 -26.16 5.79 4.59
C THR A 364 -27.19 6.76 5.14
N GLY A 365 -26.80 7.65 6.06
CA GLY A 365 -27.71 8.47 6.85
C GLY A 365 -28.53 7.67 7.87
N ASP A 366 -28.27 6.38 8.07
CA ASP A 366 -29.04 5.51 8.96
C ASP A 366 -28.56 5.64 10.43
N TYR A 367 -28.91 6.76 11.06
CA TYR A 367 -28.66 6.97 12.48
C TYR A 367 -29.52 6.09 13.39
N THR A 368 -30.55 5.41 12.87
CA THR A 368 -31.40 4.51 13.67
C THR A 368 -30.63 3.29 14.16
N PHE A 369 -29.55 2.93 13.46
CA PHE A 369 -28.63 1.87 13.90
C PHE A 369 -28.06 2.11 15.30
N LEU A 370 -27.89 3.37 15.72
CA LEU A 370 -27.37 3.71 17.05
C LEU A 370 -28.27 3.23 18.20
N ASP A 371 -29.56 3.06 17.95
CA ASP A 371 -30.55 2.61 18.93
C ASP A 371 -30.86 1.11 18.81
N GLU A 372 -30.24 0.41 17.86
CA GLU A 372 -30.40 -1.03 17.68
C GLU A 372 -29.84 -1.80 18.88
N MET A 373 -30.61 -2.76 19.41
CA MET A 373 -30.27 -3.54 20.59
C MET A 373 -29.45 -4.77 20.24
N ILE A 374 -28.17 -4.78 20.65
CA ILE A 374 -27.24 -5.88 20.37
C ILE A 374 -27.06 -6.74 21.61
N PRO A 375 -27.36 -8.06 21.56
CA PRO A 375 -27.04 -8.99 22.64
C PRO A 375 -25.53 -9.21 22.70
N GLY A 376 -24.96 -9.14 23.90
CA GLY A 376 -23.55 -9.41 24.13
C GLY A 376 -23.33 -10.91 24.31
N ARG A 377 -22.32 -11.46 23.63
CA ARG A 377 -21.97 -12.88 23.75
C ARG A 377 -21.48 -13.21 25.17
N ASP A 378 -20.52 -12.44 25.66
CA ASP A 378 -19.81 -12.76 26.90
C ASP A 378 -20.45 -12.10 28.13
N ASP A 379 -20.90 -10.85 27.99
CA ASP A 379 -21.53 -10.11 29.10
C ASP A 379 -23.03 -10.44 29.29
N LYS A 380 -23.64 -11.13 28.31
CA LYS A 380 -25.06 -11.51 28.24
C LYS A 380 -26.05 -10.34 28.40
N ARG A 381 -25.58 -9.10 28.31
CA ARG A 381 -26.43 -7.90 28.38
C ARG A 381 -26.88 -7.54 26.98
N THR A 382 -28.12 -7.09 26.83
CA THR A 382 -28.61 -6.53 25.57
C THR A 382 -28.64 -5.02 25.70
N GLN A 383 -27.88 -4.32 24.84
CA GLN A 383 -27.69 -2.87 24.93
C GLN A 383 -27.67 -2.25 23.53
N THR A 384 -28.02 -0.97 23.45
CA THR A 384 -27.96 -0.25 22.18
C THR A 384 -26.53 -0.16 21.65
N VAL A 385 -26.37 -0.10 20.32
CA VAL A 385 -25.09 0.20 19.66
C VAL A 385 -24.43 1.43 20.29
N HIS A 386 -25.18 2.50 20.52
CA HIS A 386 -24.70 3.72 21.17
C HIS A 386 -24.11 3.46 22.57
N THR A 387 -24.80 2.66 23.38
CA THR A 387 -24.34 2.32 24.73
C THR A 387 -23.05 1.50 24.69
N ARG A 388 -22.97 0.52 23.77
CA ARG A 388 -21.78 -0.33 23.62
C ARG A 388 -20.56 0.46 23.20
N ILE A 389 -20.67 1.32 22.18
CA ILE A 389 -19.56 2.17 21.74
C ILE A 389 -19.15 3.14 22.85
N THR A 390 -20.12 3.73 23.56
CA THR A 390 -19.84 4.60 24.73
C THR A 390 -19.06 3.85 25.82
N ARG A 391 -19.39 2.59 26.11
CA ARG A 391 -18.64 1.75 27.06
C ARG A 391 -17.23 1.46 26.58
N ALA A 392 -17.06 1.12 25.30
CA ALA A 392 -15.74 0.85 24.70
C ALA A 392 -14.79 2.03 24.83
N LEU A 393 -15.24 3.22 24.43
CA LEU A 393 -14.44 4.43 24.51
C LEU A 393 -14.20 4.89 25.97
N THR A 394 -15.16 4.66 26.88
CA THR A 394 -14.96 4.94 28.31
C THR A 394 -13.93 4.00 28.93
N SER A 395 -13.94 2.71 28.55
CA SER A 395 -12.93 1.72 28.97
C SER A 395 -11.54 2.15 28.48
N LEU A 396 -11.41 2.48 27.18
CA LEU A 396 -10.16 2.99 26.62
C LEU A 396 -9.65 4.22 27.37
N TYR A 397 -10.51 5.23 27.57
CA TYR A 397 -10.12 6.45 28.29
C TYR A 397 -9.66 6.19 29.73
N SER A 398 -10.13 5.12 30.38
CA SER A 398 -9.71 4.78 31.73
C SER A 398 -8.29 4.22 31.81
N ARG A 399 -7.74 3.71 30.70
CA ARG A 399 -6.38 3.15 30.58
C ARG A 399 -5.38 4.22 30.16
N ARG A 400 -5.23 5.23 31.01
CA ARG A 400 -4.24 6.30 30.82
C ARG A 400 -3.45 6.55 32.08
N ASP A 401 -2.28 7.12 31.89
CA ASP A 401 -1.41 7.50 33.00
C ASP A 401 -1.80 8.85 33.62
N HIS A 402 -1.00 9.31 34.57
CA HIS A 402 -1.19 10.58 35.27
C HIS A 402 -1.01 11.83 34.38
N ARG A 403 -0.42 11.68 33.18
CA ARG A 403 -0.22 12.73 32.17
C ARG A 403 -1.37 12.78 31.17
N ASP A 404 -2.38 11.92 31.34
CA ASP A 404 -3.49 11.70 30.41
C ASP A 404 -3.07 11.11 29.05
N LEU A 405 -1.94 10.40 28.98
CA LEU A 405 -1.54 9.62 27.80
C LEU A 405 -2.00 8.16 27.93
N LEU A 406 -2.46 7.56 26.83
CA LEU A 406 -3.00 6.20 26.83
C LEU A 406 -1.89 5.15 26.87
N PHE A 407 -2.08 4.11 27.71
CA PHE A 407 -1.14 2.98 27.79
C PHE A 407 -1.06 2.23 26.47
N ILE A 408 0.16 1.86 26.08
CA ILE A 408 0.41 1.11 24.83
C ILE A 408 0.33 -0.41 25.03
N GLU A 409 0.39 -0.90 26.26
CA GLU A 409 0.47 -2.35 26.55
C GLU A 409 1.66 -3.00 25.78
N GLN A 410 1.43 -4.06 25.02
CA GLN A 410 2.43 -4.69 24.15
C GLN A 410 2.24 -4.34 22.67
N GLY A 411 1.54 -3.25 22.39
CA GLY A 411 1.43 -2.69 21.05
C GLY A 411 0.16 -1.87 20.85
N ASP A 412 0.18 -1.10 19.78
CA ASP A 412 -0.96 -0.35 19.30
C ASP A 412 -1.24 -0.72 17.84
N TRP A 413 -1.53 0.21 16.93
CA TRP A 413 -1.64 -0.15 15.51
C TRP A 413 -0.33 -0.72 14.93
N CYS A 414 0.83 -0.37 15.50
CA CYS A 414 2.10 -1.01 15.14
C CYS A 414 2.27 -2.29 15.95
N ASP A 415 1.73 -3.41 15.42
CA ASP A 415 1.74 -4.74 16.06
C ASP A 415 3.11 -5.19 16.66
N PRO A 416 4.29 -4.91 16.05
CA PRO A 416 5.57 -5.33 16.62
C PRO A 416 6.21 -4.31 17.59
N MET A 417 5.54 -3.22 17.96
CA MET A 417 6.04 -2.22 18.93
C MET A 417 5.71 -2.64 20.37
N ASN A 418 6.33 -3.74 20.80
CA ASN A 418 5.85 -4.51 21.96
C ASN A 418 6.61 -4.29 23.27
N MET A 419 7.69 -3.50 23.26
CA MET A 419 8.51 -3.29 24.47
C MET A 419 8.46 -1.86 25.01
N VAL A 420 7.57 -1.02 24.47
CA VAL A 420 7.35 0.34 25.01
C VAL A 420 6.64 0.29 26.37
N GLY A 421 5.62 -0.55 26.53
CA GLY A 421 4.81 -0.63 27.76
C GLY A 421 4.56 -2.01 28.38
N PRO A 422 5.42 -3.05 28.24
CA PRO A 422 5.14 -4.39 28.76
C PRO A 422 5.01 -4.43 30.30
N ARG A 423 5.54 -3.44 31.04
CA ARG A 423 5.35 -3.30 32.50
C ARG A 423 4.08 -2.51 32.87
N GLY A 424 3.29 -2.09 31.89
CA GLY A 424 2.04 -1.35 32.09
C GLY A 424 2.23 0.12 32.46
N ILE A 425 3.38 0.73 32.14
CA ILE A 425 3.68 2.15 32.43
C ILE A 425 3.78 2.95 31.12
N GLY A 426 4.37 2.36 30.08
CA GLY A 426 4.60 2.99 28.79
C GLY A 426 3.32 3.40 28.07
N VAL A 427 3.39 4.52 27.35
CA VAL A 427 2.26 5.18 26.72
C VAL A 427 2.51 5.46 25.24
N SER A 428 1.44 5.46 24.44
CA SER A 428 1.48 5.68 23.00
C SER A 428 1.00 7.08 22.63
N GLY A 429 1.83 7.83 21.89
CA GLY A 429 1.44 9.10 21.30
C GLY A 429 0.35 8.91 20.25
N TRP A 430 0.57 7.98 19.31
CA TRP A 430 -0.38 7.69 18.24
C TRP A 430 -1.75 7.29 18.77
N LEU A 431 -1.81 6.40 19.76
CA LEU A 431 -3.08 5.95 20.35
C LEU A 431 -3.81 7.12 21.02
N THR A 432 -3.08 8.00 21.69
CA THR A 432 -3.65 9.17 22.37
C THR A 432 -4.25 10.16 21.36
N GLU A 433 -3.54 10.46 20.27
CA GLU A 433 -4.04 11.30 19.16
C GLU A 433 -5.25 10.67 18.47
N ALA A 434 -5.16 9.37 18.15
CA ALA A 434 -6.22 8.64 17.50
C ALA A 434 -7.48 8.54 18.35
N ALA A 435 -7.34 8.36 19.66
CA ALA A 435 -8.44 8.40 20.60
C ALA A 435 -9.04 9.81 20.73
N ALA A 436 -8.23 10.87 20.69
CA ALA A 436 -8.74 12.24 20.69
C ALA A 436 -9.67 12.48 19.49
N TRP A 437 -9.27 12.04 18.28
CA TRP A 437 -10.14 12.12 17.10
C TRP A 437 -11.38 11.23 17.22
N ALA A 438 -11.21 9.96 17.60
CA ALA A 438 -12.31 9.01 17.78
C ALA A 438 -13.38 9.53 18.78
N PHE A 439 -12.94 10.21 19.84
CA PHE A 439 -13.83 10.78 20.85
C PHE A 439 -14.53 12.04 20.35
N SER A 440 -13.88 12.85 19.51
CA SER A 440 -14.52 13.97 18.84
C SER A 440 -15.59 13.49 17.87
N LEU A 441 -15.28 12.50 17.02
CA LEU A 441 -16.25 11.87 16.13
C LEU A 441 -17.44 11.31 16.91
N TRP A 442 -17.17 10.61 18.02
CA TRP A 442 -18.24 10.06 18.85
C TRP A 442 -19.07 11.15 19.53
N ALA A 443 -18.44 12.27 19.94
CA ALA A 443 -19.16 13.42 20.48
C ALA A 443 -20.12 14.00 19.45
N ASP A 444 -19.69 14.16 18.19
CA ASP A 444 -20.53 14.69 17.12
C ASP A 444 -21.67 13.74 16.74
N ILE A 445 -21.38 12.44 16.56
CA ILE A 445 -22.41 11.40 16.32
C ILE A 445 -23.45 11.41 17.45
N THR A 446 -22.98 11.43 18.70
CA THR A 446 -23.83 11.43 19.89
C THR A 446 -24.67 12.70 20.01
N ARG A 447 -24.11 13.86 19.62
CA ARG A 447 -24.82 15.14 19.58
C ARG A 447 -25.94 15.10 18.53
N SER A 448 -25.63 14.59 17.34
CA SER A 448 -26.61 14.38 16.25
C SER A 448 -27.72 13.42 16.64
N ALA A 449 -27.44 12.44 17.50
CA ALA A 449 -28.42 11.54 18.09
C ALA A 449 -29.21 12.14 19.29
N GLY A 450 -29.06 13.44 19.58
CA GLY A 450 -29.81 14.13 20.65
C GLY A 450 -29.30 13.86 22.07
N LYS A 451 -28.14 13.20 22.24
CA LYS A 451 -27.59 12.78 23.55
C LYS A 451 -26.52 13.76 24.07
N ALA A 452 -26.84 15.05 24.13
CA ALA A 452 -25.90 16.16 24.36
C ALA A 452 -25.00 16.03 25.60
N ARG A 453 -25.50 15.49 26.72
CA ARG A 453 -24.69 15.29 27.94
C ARG A 453 -23.51 14.34 27.72
N ILE A 454 -23.74 13.25 26.99
CA ILE A 454 -22.69 12.27 26.66
C ILE A 454 -21.73 12.88 25.64
N ALA A 455 -22.25 13.57 24.62
CA ALA A 455 -21.43 14.28 23.64
C ALA A 455 -20.44 15.27 24.30
N ASN A 456 -20.93 16.11 25.20
CA ASN A 456 -20.09 17.08 25.91
C ASN A 456 -19.04 16.42 26.81
N ARG A 457 -19.33 15.22 27.36
CA ARG A 457 -18.34 14.44 28.11
C ARG A 457 -17.20 13.98 27.20
N PHE A 458 -17.52 13.38 26.05
CA PHE A 458 -16.50 12.92 25.11
C PHE A 458 -15.71 14.06 24.47
N GLN A 459 -16.34 15.20 24.17
CA GLN A 459 -15.60 16.37 23.72
C GLN A 459 -14.56 16.84 24.75
N LYS A 460 -14.93 16.87 26.04
CA LYS A 460 -13.97 17.21 27.12
C LYS A 460 -12.83 16.19 27.23
N MET A 461 -13.13 14.90 27.05
CA MET A 461 -12.10 13.86 27.04
C MET A 461 -11.15 14.04 25.85
N SER A 462 -11.69 14.24 24.65
CA SER A 462 -10.93 14.53 23.42
C SER A 462 -9.98 15.72 23.62
N ASN A 463 -10.50 16.86 24.08
CA ASN A 463 -9.71 18.07 24.31
C ASN A 463 -8.59 17.84 25.35
N ARG A 464 -8.85 17.01 26.37
CA ARG A 464 -7.86 16.70 27.41
C ARG A 464 -6.71 15.84 26.88
N LEU A 465 -7.02 14.83 26.04
CA LEU A 465 -6.01 14.03 25.36
C LEU A 465 -5.18 14.90 24.40
N ALA A 466 -5.84 15.75 23.60
CA ALA A 466 -5.18 16.70 22.70
C ALA A 466 -4.21 17.65 23.43
N GLN A 467 -4.62 18.18 24.58
CA GLN A 467 -3.77 19.02 25.42
C GLN A 467 -2.57 18.25 25.98
N ALA A 468 -2.76 17.00 26.41
CA ALA A 468 -1.68 16.16 26.91
C ALA A 468 -0.62 15.88 25.83
N VAL A 469 -1.05 15.55 24.61
CA VAL A 469 -0.15 15.35 23.45
C VAL A 469 0.68 16.61 23.19
N ASN A 470 0.03 17.78 23.09
CA ASN A 470 0.73 19.06 22.88
C ASN A 470 1.75 19.39 23.97
N THR A 471 1.41 19.09 25.23
CA THR A 471 2.25 19.46 26.38
C THR A 471 3.44 18.52 26.53
N VAL A 472 3.26 17.22 26.24
CA VAL A 472 4.22 16.19 26.61
C VAL A 472 5.00 15.64 25.40
N LEU A 473 4.40 15.61 24.22
CA LEU A 473 4.93 14.87 23.06
C LEU A 473 5.36 15.77 21.90
N TRP A 474 5.12 17.08 21.95
CA TRP A 474 5.65 17.99 20.94
C TRP A 474 7.18 18.14 21.08
N ASP A 475 7.93 17.74 20.06
CA ASP A 475 9.41 17.73 20.06
C ASP A 475 10.03 18.99 19.41
N GLY A 476 9.19 19.95 19.00
CA GLY A 476 9.63 21.21 18.40
C GLY A 476 9.21 21.38 16.93
N ASP A 477 9.38 20.33 16.13
CA ASP A 477 8.99 20.31 14.70
C ASP A 477 7.96 19.22 14.36
N TRP A 478 7.82 18.18 15.19
CA TRP A 478 6.85 17.10 15.05
C TRP A 478 6.48 16.48 16.41
N TYR A 479 5.51 15.56 16.42
CA TYR A 479 5.12 14.81 17.62
C TYR A 479 5.89 13.51 17.79
N ALA A 480 6.44 13.30 18.99
CA ALA A 480 7.10 12.08 19.42
C ALA A 480 6.16 10.86 19.38
N ARG A 481 6.72 9.66 19.27
CA ARG A 481 5.97 8.42 19.04
C ARG A 481 5.32 7.86 20.30
N GLY A 482 5.95 8.04 21.45
CA GLY A 482 5.49 7.53 22.73
C GLY A 482 6.53 7.69 23.83
N ILE A 483 6.24 7.11 24.99
CA ILE A 483 7.12 7.14 26.16
C ILE A 483 7.23 5.73 26.71
N THR A 484 8.45 5.25 26.92
CA THR A 484 8.71 3.89 27.41
C THR A 484 8.36 3.73 28.89
N ASP A 485 8.36 2.49 29.38
CA ASP A 485 8.19 2.18 30.81
C ASP A 485 9.26 2.86 31.70
N GLU A 486 10.44 3.20 31.17
CA GLU A 486 11.53 3.93 31.83
C GLU A 486 11.31 5.44 31.85
N GLY A 487 10.31 5.94 31.11
CA GLY A 487 10.06 7.37 30.95
C GLY A 487 10.81 8.02 29.79
N THR A 488 11.46 7.23 28.93
CA THR A 488 12.18 7.74 27.74
C THR A 488 11.18 8.12 26.65
N VAL A 489 11.18 9.38 26.21
CA VAL A 489 10.43 9.82 25.02
C VAL A 489 11.21 9.40 23.78
N PHE A 490 10.56 8.79 22.79
CA PHE A 490 11.20 8.33 21.55
C PHE A 490 10.41 8.76 20.31
N GLY A 491 11.06 8.70 19.13
CA GLY A 491 10.52 9.34 17.93
C GLY A 491 10.80 10.84 17.92
N THR A 492 11.92 11.23 18.51
CA THR A 492 12.35 12.61 18.75
C THR A 492 13.53 12.97 17.86
N SER A 493 13.83 14.26 17.76
CA SER A 493 14.96 14.82 17.03
C SER A 493 16.32 14.33 17.53
N GLY A 494 16.39 13.90 18.80
CA GLY A 494 17.57 13.31 19.44
C GLY A 494 17.78 11.83 19.14
N ASP A 495 16.77 11.11 18.63
CA ASP A 495 16.91 9.72 18.23
C ASP A 495 17.68 9.60 16.89
N ARG A 496 18.67 8.71 16.84
CA ARG A 496 19.46 8.46 15.62
C ARG A 496 18.69 7.64 14.57
N GLU A 497 17.94 6.64 15.03
CA GLU A 497 17.07 5.77 14.24
C GLU A 497 15.67 5.77 14.85
N GLY A 498 14.65 5.56 14.03
CA GLY A 498 13.26 5.79 14.44
C GLY A 498 13.04 7.24 14.87
N ARG A 499 13.65 8.19 14.17
CA ARG A 499 13.68 9.60 14.54
C ARG A 499 12.33 10.30 14.40
N MET A 500 11.58 9.94 13.35
CA MET A 500 10.28 10.54 13.07
C MET A 500 9.32 9.46 12.58
N PHE A 501 8.11 9.41 13.16
CA PHE A 501 7.07 8.45 12.80
C PHE A 501 5.89 9.15 12.14
N LEU A 502 5.42 8.65 10.99
CA LEU A 502 4.34 9.26 10.20
C LEU A 502 2.99 9.27 10.91
N ASN A 503 2.71 8.21 11.67
CA ASN A 503 1.42 8.02 12.32
C ASN A 503 1.10 9.14 13.31
N THR A 504 2.06 9.55 14.16
CA THR A 504 1.84 10.63 15.13
C THR A 504 1.69 12.02 14.49
N GLN A 505 1.97 12.11 13.19
CA GLN A 505 1.79 13.36 12.45
C GLN A 505 0.40 13.38 11.82
N SER A 506 0.05 12.28 11.15
CA SER A 506 -1.22 12.12 10.45
C SER A 506 -2.40 12.27 11.42
N TRP A 507 -2.31 11.62 12.58
CA TRP A 507 -3.42 11.56 13.52
C TRP A 507 -3.53 12.83 14.38
N ALA A 508 -2.41 13.51 14.66
CA ALA A 508 -2.45 14.86 15.24
C ALA A 508 -3.17 15.87 14.33
N LEU A 509 -2.97 15.81 13.01
CA LEU A 509 -3.72 16.65 12.05
C LEU A 509 -5.20 16.26 12.03
N LEU A 510 -5.54 14.97 11.90
CA LEU A 510 -6.94 14.51 11.87
C LEU A 510 -7.73 14.89 13.14
N ALA A 511 -7.06 14.86 14.29
CA ALA A 511 -7.63 15.22 15.58
C ALA A 511 -7.69 16.75 15.81
N GLY A 512 -7.10 17.58 14.94
CA GLY A 512 -6.99 19.02 15.14
C GLY A 512 -6.12 19.40 16.35
N ILE A 513 -5.11 18.57 16.67
CA ILE A 513 -4.18 18.78 17.80
C ILE A 513 -3.14 19.83 17.42
N ALA A 514 -2.63 19.77 16.18
CA ALA A 514 -1.63 20.71 15.67
C ALA A 514 -2.28 22.05 15.32
N ASP A 515 -1.72 23.14 15.83
CA ASP A 515 -2.03 24.48 15.35
C ASP A 515 -1.42 24.75 13.97
N ALA A 516 -1.74 25.90 13.35
CA ALA A 516 -1.24 26.24 12.01
C ALA A 516 0.31 26.27 11.90
N LYS A 517 1.02 26.66 12.98
CA LYS A 517 2.49 26.69 13.00
C LYS A 517 3.04 25.26 13.09
N GLN A 518 2.46 24.44 13.96
CA GLN A 518 2.82 23.03 14.11
C GLN A 518 2.52 22.25 12.84
N THR A 519 1.36 22.46 12.20
CA THR A 519 1.01 21.87 10.90
C THR A 519 2.07 22.18 9.86
N LYS A 520 2.49 23.45 9.74
CA LYS A 520 3.57 23.83 8.81
C LYS A 520 4.89 23.10 9.13
N ALA A 521 5.27 23.03 10.41
CA ALA A 521 6.49 22.34 10.84
C ALA A 521 6.43 20.84 10.51
N ILE A 522 5.31 20.18 10.82
CA ILE A 522 5.04 18.77 10.51
C ILE A 522 5.16 18.51 9.02
N LEU A 523 4.52 19.32 8.18
CA LEU A 523 4.57 19.15 6.72
C LEU A 523 6.01 19.21 6.21
N ASN A 524 6.79 20.19 6.67
CA ASN A 524 8.18 20.35 6.29
C ASN A 524 9.03 19.16 6.79
N ALA A 525 8.82 18.72 8.02
CA ALA A 525 9.55 17.61 8.62
C ALA A 525 9.23 16.27 7.93
N VAL A 526 7.95 15.97 7.65
CA VAL A 526 7.55 14.76 6.92
C VAL A 526 8.18 14.76 5.55
N ALA A 527 8.18 15.91 4.85
CA ALA A 527 8.79 15.98 3.54
C ALA A 527 10.29 15.70 3.61
N ALA A 528 11.01 16.38 4.51
CA ALA A 528 12.45 16.19 4.63
C ALA A 528 12.87 14.76 5.02
N ASN A 529 12.09 14.10 5.90
CA ASN A 529 12.52 12.86 6.54
C ASN A 529 11.87 11.60 5.95
N LEU A 530 10.63 11.66 5.48
CA LEU A 530 9.79 10.48 5.22
C LEU A 530 9.30 10.35 3.78
N ASP A 531 9.19 11.44 3.03
CA ASP A 531 8.70 11.38 1.64
C ASP A 531 9.73 10.70 0.73
N THR A 532 9.23 9.84 -0.16
CA THR A 532 10.03 9.10 -1.16
C THR A 532 9.29 9.06 -2.50
N PRO A 533 9.96 8.70 -3.61
CA PRO A 533 9.28 8.50 -4.90
C PRO A 533 8.16 7.44 -4.85
N TRP A 534 8.19 6.52 -3.90
CA TRP A 534 7.27 5.37 -3.80
C TRP A 534 6.07 5.63 -2.86
N GLY A 535 6.06 6.78 -2.18
CA GLY A 535 5.12 7.14 -1.09
C GLY A 535 5.85 7.54 0.19
N THR A 536 5.11 7.87 1.25
CA THR A 536 5.69 8.34 2.53
C THR A 536 5.97 7.16 3.45
N GLN A 537 7.19 7.08 4.00
CA GLN A 537 7.61 6.01 4.90
C GLN A 537 6.96 6.09 6.28
N LEU A 538 6.75 4.94 6.92
CA LEU A 538 6.17 4.87 8.27
C LEU A 538 7.07 5.54 9.32
N PHE A 539 8.38 5.35 9.24
CA PHE A 539 9.36 6.13 9.99
C PHE A 539 10.73 6.08 9.33
N ALA A 540 11.55 7.07 9.63
CA ALA A 540 12.95 7.11 9.19
C ALA A 540 13.85 7.82 10.23
N PRO A 541 15.15 7.51 10.24
CA PRO A 541 15.78 6.34 9.62
C PRO A 541 15.22 5.02 10.18
N ALA A 542 15.20 3.95 9.39
CA ALA A 542 14.84 2.61 9.86
C ALA A 542 15.89 2.09 10.86
N TYR A 543 15.45 1.29 11.83
CA TYR A 543 16.35 0.68 12.82
C TYR A 543 17.25 -0.35 12.17
N THR A 544 18.56 -0.31 12.47
CA THR A 544 19.55 -1.30 11.99
C THR A 544 20.00 -2.27 13.09
N SER A 545 19.59 -2.03 14.33
CA SER A 545 19.88 -2.87 15.48
C SER A 545 18.67 -2.92 16.42
N PHE A 546 18.62 -3.96 17.26
CA PHE A 546 17.54 -4.13 18.22
C PHE A 546 17.58 -3.01 19.27
N ARG A 547 16.45 -2.32 19.44
CA ARG A 547 16.21 -1.33 20.48
C ARG A 547 15.22 -1.93 21.50
N GLU A 548 15.75 -2.35 22.65
CA GLU A 548 15.04 -3.13 23.67
C GLU A 548 13.84 -2.41 24.30
N ASP A 549 13.85 -1.08 24.38
CA ASP A 549 12.77 -0.27 24.95
C ASP A 549 11.67 0.11 23.93
N VAL A 550 11.80 -0.36 22.67
CA VAL A 550 10.80 -0.20 21.60
C VAL A 550 10.28 -1.55 21.12
N GLY A 551 11.19 -2.52 20.95
CA GLY A 551 10.83 -3.92 20.75
C GLY A 551 11.00 -4.44 19.32
N ARG A 552 10.24 -5.49 19.01
CA ARG A 552 10.42 -6.37 17.84
C ARG A 552 10.41 -5.65 16.49
N VAL A 553 9.76 -4.49 16.40
CA VAL A 553 9.76 -3.66 15.19
C VAL A 553 11.17 -3.31 14.73
N SER A 554 12.09 -3.05 15.67
CA SER A 554 13.48 -2.69 15.38
C SER A 554 14.35 -3.85 14.88
N GLN A 555 13.85 -5.09 14.97
CA GLN A 555 14.56 -6.29 14.52
C GLN A 555 14.25 -6.67 13.06
N LYS A 556 13.16 -6.14 12.48
CA LYS A 556 12.85 -6.39 11.08
C LYS A 556 13.94 -5.77 10.20
N TYR A 557 14.15 -6.31 9.01
CA TYR A 557 15.13 -5.73 8.08
C TYR A 557 14.77 -4.26 7.78
N PRO A 558 15.75 -3.32 7.76
CA PRO A 558 15.50 -1.92 7.47
C PRO A 558 14.74 -1.71 6.15
N GLY A 559 13.63 -0.98 6.21
CA GLY A 559 12.75 -0.71 5.08
C GLY A 559 11.71 -1.79 4.81
N ALA A 560 11.75 -2.93 5.51
CA ALA A 560 10.77 -4.00 5.35
C ALA A 560 9.64 -3.88 6.39
N ALA A 561 8.39 -3.96 5.91
CA ALA A 561 7.19 -3.87 6.72
C ALA A 561 7.24 -2.67 7.70
N GLU A 562 6.93 -2.84 8.98
CA GLU A 562 6.82 -1.74 9.94
C GLU A 562 8.17 -1.06 10.22
N ASN A 563 9.33 -1.67 9.92
CA ASN A 563 10.63 -1.02 10.12
C ASN A 563 10.97 -0.06 8.99
N GLY A 564 10.23 1.04 8.88
CA GLY A 564 10.52 2.13 7.95
C GLY A 564 10.24 1.84 6.46
N SER A 565 9.37 0.88 6.15
CA SER A 565 8.83 0.75 4.78
C SER A 565 7.95 1.94 4.40
N VAL A 566 7.66 2.08 3.10
CA VAL A 566 6.44 2.79 2.65
C VAL A 566 5.26 1.86 2.96
N TYR A 567 4.84 1.89 4.22
CA TYR A 567 3.72 1.08 4.70
C TYR A 567 2.43 1.75 4.25
N ASN A 568 1.83 1.24 3.17
CA ASN A 568 0.78 1.96 2.45
C ASN A 568 -0.41 2.33 3.34
N HIS A 569 -0.68 1.53 4.38
CA HIS A 569 -1.77 1.81 5.33
C HIS A 569 -1.46 3.00 6.26
N ALA A 570 -0.20 3.22 6.64
CA ALA A 570 0.20 4.45 7.32
C ALA A 570 0.19 5.66 6.37
N SER A 571 0.71 5.46 5.15
CA SER A 571 0.76 6.49 4.13
C SER A 571 -0.63 6.98 3.72
N ILE A 572 -1.66 6.12 3.74
CA ILE A 572 -3.03 6.56 3.42
C ILE A 572 -3.72 7.32 4.56
N PHE A 573 -3.34 7.10 5.82
CA PHE A 573 -3.77 8.00 6.91
C PHE A 573 -3.22 9.41 6.70
N TRP A 574 -1.96 9.51 6.27
CA TRP A 574 -1.33 10.78 5.94
C TRP A 574 -2.02 11.48 4.77
N VAL A 575 -2.30 10.75 3.68
CA VAL A 575 -3.08 11.27 2.55
C VAL A 575 -4.45 11.80 2.99
N TYR A 576 -5.17 11.03 3.80
CA TYR A 576 -6.47 11.45 4.31
C TYR A 576 -6.37 12.74 5.15
N ALA A 577 -5.37 12.82 6.04
CA ALA A 577 -5.08 14.03 6.82
C ALA A 577 -4.79 15.24 5.92
N LEU A 578 -3.94 15.08 4.90
CA LEU A 578 -3.59 16.15 3.96
C LEU A 578 -4.81 16.67 3.20
N PHE A 579 -5.72 15.80 2.76
CA PHE A 579 -6.96 16.26 2.12
C PHE A 579 -7.85 17.05 3.09
N ARG A 580 -7.95 16.63 4.36
CA ARG A 580 -8.75 17.35 5.36
C ARG A 580 -8.18 18.72 5.70
N GLU A 581 -6.86 18.87 5.65
CA GLU A 581 -6.16 20.14 5.86
C GLU A 581 -6.03 21.00 4.59
N GLY A 582 -6.54 20.53 3.44
CA GLY A 582 -6.50 21.28 2.17
C GLY A 582 -5.15 21.25 1.44
N HIS A 583 -4.24 20.33 1.78
CA HIS A 583 -2.96 20.12 1.11
C HIS A 583 -3.09 19.19 -0.11
N THR A 584 -3.96 19.57 -1.03
CA THR A 584 -4.46 18.76 -2.15
C THR A 584 -3.38 18.14 -3.03
N ASP A 585 -2.46 18.94 -3.58
CA ASP A 585 -1.47 18.43 -4.54
C ASP A 585 -0.51 17.43 -3.89
N ARG A 586 -0.16 17.65 -2.63
CA ARG A 586 0.68 16.73 -1.87
C ARG A 586 -0.07 15.44 -1.52
N ALA A 587 -1.34 15.55 -1.15
CA ALA A 587 -2.20 14.40 -0.90
C ALA A 587 -2.34 13.53 -2.16
N TRP A 588 -2.65 14.16 -3.30
CA TRP A 588 -2.75 13.51 -4.59
C TRP A 588 -1.46 12.81 -4.99
N LYS A 589 -0.32 13.49 -4.87
CA LYS A 589 0.98 12.94 -5.22
C LYS A 589 1.32 11.68 -4.41
N THR A 590 1.08 11.73 -3.11
CA THR A 590 1.30 10.59 -2.20
C THR A 590 0.33 9.45 -2.49
N LEU A 591 -0.94 9.75 -2.75
CA LEU A 591 -1.96 8.77 -3.13
C LEU A 591 -1.59 8.07 -4.44
N ARG A 592 -1.23 8.86 -5.47
CA ARG A 592 -0.90 8.35 -6.79
C ARG A 592 0.35 7.47 -6.78
N ALA A 593 1.31 7.76 -5.90
CA ALA A 593 2.51 6.94 -5.69
C ALA A 593 2.21 5.54 -5.13
N MET A 594 1.02 5.27 -4.58
CA MET A 594 0.63 3.93 -4.14
C MET A 594 0.31 2.98 -5.30
N ILE A 595 0.00 3.52 -6.48
CA ILE A 595 -0.38 2.76 -7.68
C ILE A 595 0.85 2.69 -8.61
N PRO A 596 1.36 1.49 -8.94
CA PRO A 596 2.51 1.35 -9.83
C PRO A 596 2.27 1.90 -11.25
N GLY A 597 3.33 2.39 -11.88
CA GLY A 597 3.35 2.92 -13.23
C GLY A 597 2.93 4.39 -13.33
N PRO A 598 2.92 4.96 -14.54
CA PRO A 598 2.91 4.24 -15.81
C PRO A 598 4.29 3.95 -16.39
N SER A 599 5.36 4.53 -15.86
CA SER A 599 6.71 4.31 -16.41
C SER A 599 7.13 2.85 -16.24
N HIS A 600 7.82 2.33 -17.27
CA HIS A 600 8.35 0.98 -17.23
C HIS A 600 9.35 0.82 -16.08
N GLU A 601 10.18 1.83 -15.84
CA GLU A 601 11.15 1.87 -14.74
C GLU A 601 10.48 1.70 -13.36
N ASP A 602 9.36 2.38 -13.10
CA ASP A 602 8.63 2.23 -11.82
C ASP A 602 8.03 0.82 -11.70
N LEU A 603 7.46 0.27 -12.79
CA LEU A 603 6.90 -1.08 -12.80
C LEU A 603 7.98 -2.14 -12.54
N GLU A 604 9.14 -2.02 -13.17
CA GLU A 604 10.28 -2.92 -12.97
C GLU A 604 10.85 -2.80 -11.55
N LYS A 605 11.05 -1.58 -11.06
CA LYS A 605 11.59 -1.32 -9.71
C LYS A 605 10.68 -1.89 -8.62
N ARG A 606 9.36 -1.73 -8.76
CA ARG A 606 8.39 -2.29 -7.80
C ARG A 606 8.20 -3.79 -7.98
N GLY A 607 8.31 -4.31 -9.21
CA GLY A 607 8.20 -5.73 -9.52
C GLY A 607 6.80 -6.31 -9.21
N GLN A 608 5.74 -5.52 -9.47
CA GLN A 608 4.35 -5.94 -9.33
C GLN A 608 3.48 -5.44 -10.50
N LEU A 609 2.37 -6.13 -10.74
CA LEU A 609 1.30 -5.64 -11.63
C LEU A 609 0.47 -4.54 -10.93
N PRO A 610 -0.07 -3.55 -11.66
CA PRO A 610 -0.89 -2.47 -11.12
C PRO A 610 -2.36 -2.88 -10.89
N VAL A 611 -2.59 -4.07 -10.32
CA VAL A 611 -3.94 -4.66 -10.12
C VAL A 611 -4.33 -4.85 -8.65
N TYR A 612 -3.46 -4.41 -7.74
CA TYR A 612 -3.70 -4.34 -6.29
C TYR A 612 -2.68 -3.40 -5.65
N ILE A 613 -3.01 -2.89 -4.46
CA ILE A 613 -2.05 -2.19 -3.59
C ILE A 613 -1.49 -3.20 -2.58
N PRO A 614 -0.15 -3.31 -2.45
CA PRO A 614 0.45 -4.18 -1.45
C PRO A 614 0.35 -3.57 -0.04
N ASN A 615 0.59 -4.35 1.01
CA ASN A 615 0.70 -3.76 2.36
C ASN A 615 1.88 -2.77 2.47
N TYR A 616 2.99 -3.00 1.76
CA TYR A 616 4.11 -2.05 1.69
C TYR A 616 4.88 -2.10 0.38
N TYR A 617 5.54 -0.98 0.06
CA TYR A 617 6.73 -0.92 -0.80
C TYR A 617 7.97 -0.72 0.07
N ARG A 618 9.11 -1.33 -0.30
CA ARG A 618 10.33 -1.30 0.50
C ARG A 618 10.76 0.15 0.74
N GLY A 619 10.96 0.51 2.00
CA GLY A 619 11.40 1.85 2.39
C GLY A 619 12.89 1.89 2.67
N ALA A 620 13.27 2.54 3.78
CA ALA A 620 14.67 2.87 4.10
C ALA A 620 15.43 3.50 2.91
N TRP A 621 14.72 4.27 2.09
CA TRP A 621 15.18 4.84 0.82
C TRP A 621 16.56 5.50 0.89
N ARG A 622 16.82 6.32 1.92
CA ARG A 622 18.11 7.00 2.08
C ARG A 622 19.23 6.08 2.59
N GLN A 623 18.88 4.99 3.28
CA GLN A 623 19.83 4.01 3.82
C GLN A 623 20.18 2.94 2.79
N PHE A 624 19.19 2.49 2.00
CA PHE A 624 19.27 1.38 1.05
C PHE A 624 18.49 1.68 -0.25
N PRO A 625 18.91 2.69 -1.04
CA PRO A 625 18.19 3.14 -2.25
C PRO A 625 18.03 2.04 -3.32
N GLU A 626 18.98 1.11 -3.38
CA GLU A 626 19.03 0.03 -4.36
C GLU A 626 17.85 -0.95 -4.26
N VAL A 627 17.35 -1.20 -3.05
CA VAL A 627 16.19 -2.09 -2.80
C VAL A 627 14.88 -1.35 -2.54
N SER A 628 14.93 -0.03 -2.30
CA SER A 628 13.73 0.77 -2.03
C SER A 628 12.73 0.72 -3.20
N GLY A 629 11.43 0.78 -2.90
CA GLY A 629 10.35 0.70 -3.90
C GLY A 629 9.85 -0.72 -4.19
N LYS A 630 10.63 -1.78 -3.90
CA LYS A 630 10.21 -3.17 -4.16
C LYS A 630 8.89 -3.52 -3.44
N SER A 631 7.94 -4.09 -4.16
CA SER A 631 6.64 -4.50 -3.61
C SER A 631 6.76 -5.72 -2.70
N SER A 632 6.04 -5.71 -1.58
CA SER A 632 5.86 -6.91 -0.74
C SER A 632 5.10 -8.04 -1.45
N ARG A 633 4.37 -7.71 -2.52
CA ARG A 633 3.45 -8.58 -3.25
C ARG A 633 2.26 -9.10 -2.42
N LEU A 634 2.02 -8.58 -1.22
CA LEU A 634 0.92 -9.00 -0.34
C LEU A 634 -0.30 -8.10 -0.52
N PHE A 635 -1.39 -8.64 -1.10
CA PHE A 635 -2.65 -7.92 -1.31
C PHE A 635 -3.54 -7.79 -0.05
N ASN A 636 -3.17 -8.47 1.05
CA ASN A 636 -3.83 -8.35 2.34
C ASN A 636 -3.39 -7.07 3.04
N THR A 637 -4.25 -6.05 3.05
CA THR A 637 -3.97 -4.75 3.66
C THR A 637 -5.25 -3.95 3.90
N GLY A 638 -5.33 -3.21 5.01
CA GLY A 638 -6.43 -2.28 5.27
C GLY A 638 -6.33 -0.97 4.49
N THR A 639 -5.26 -0.77 3.68
CA THR A 639 -5.05 0.45 2.88
C THR A 639 -6.24 0.77 1.99
N CYS A 640 -6.82 -0.22 1.32
CA CYS A 640 -7.81 -0.01 0.26
C CYS A 640 -9.11 0.62 0.78
N ALA A 641 -9.54 0.28 2.00
CA ALA A 641 -10.69 0.90 2.64
C ALA A 641 -10.49 2.41 2.85
N TRP A 642 -9.30 2.79 3.33
CA TRP A 642 -8.92 4.19 3.53
C TRP A 642 -8.65 4.93 2.23
N LEU A 643 -8.15 4.22 1.21
CA LEU A 643 -7.99 4.79 -0.11
C LEU A 643 -9.35 5.19 -0.67
N TYR A 644 -10.32 4.27 -0.66
CA TYR A 644 -11.66 4.57 -1.13
C TYR A 644 -12.31 5.73 -0.36
N ARG A 645 -12.16 5.74 0.98
CA ARG A 645 -12.57 6.88 1.82
C ARG A 645 -11.91 8.19 1.37
N SER A 646 -10.61 8.17 1.12
CA SER A 646 -9.86 9.35 0.67
C SER A 646 -10.27 9.82 -0.73
N LEU A 647 -10.71 8.90 -1.60
CA LEU A 647 -11.28 9.26 -2.90
C LEU A 647 -12.62 9.98 -2.73
N VAL A 648 -13.53 9.38 -1.96
CA VAL A 648 -14.88 9.91 -1.74
C VAL A 648 -14.86 11.20 -0.94
N GLU A 649 -14.25 11.20 0.24
CA GLU A 649 -14.31 12.33 1.18
C GLU A 649 -13.20 13.37 0.95
N GLY A 650 -12.07 12.95 0.39
CA GLY A 650 -10.90 13.80 0.17
C GLY A 650 -10.84 14.36 -1.25
N LEU A 651 -10.32 13.56 -2.19
CA LEU A 651 -10.01 13.95 -3.58
C LEU A 651 -11.24 14.54 -4.30
N PHE A 652 -12.30 13.75 -4.44
CA PHE A 652 -13.52 14.22 -5.11
C PHE A 652 -14.41 15.02 -4.16
N GLY A 653 -14.31 14.81 -2.84
CA GLY A 653 -14.99 15.61 -1.83
C GLY A 653 -16.51 15.43 -1.82
N LEU A 654 -17.00 14.24 -2.14
CA LEU A 654 -18.41 13.87 -2.30
C LEU A 654 -18.90 13.07 -1.08
N SER A 655 -18.84 13.74 0.07
CA SER A 655 -19.10 13.14 1.38
C SER A 655 -20.58 13.14 1.71
N GLY A 656 -21.08 12.04 2.27
CA GLY A 656 -22.41 12.05 2.87
C GLY A 656 -22.46 12.91 4.14
N CYS A 657 -23.63 13.46 4.44
CA CYS A 657 -23.95 14.04 5.74
C CYS A 657 -25.41 13.74 6.06
N ARG A 658 -25.90 14.13 7.25
CA ARG A 658 -27.28 13.84 7.65
C ARG A 658 -28.29 14.37 6.63
N GLU A 659 -28.06 15.59 6.14
CA GLU A 659 -28.96 16.34 5.25
C GLU A 659 -28.92 15.84 3.79
N GLY A 660 -27.81 15.27 3.34
CA GLY A 660 -27.64 14.87 1.94
C GLY A 660 -26.18 14.63 1.53
N LEU A 661 -25.84 15.01 0.30
CA LEU A 661 -24.49 14.88 -0.26
C LEU A 661 -23.77 16.24 -0.19
N ARG A 662 -22.72 16.32 0.62
CA ARG A 662 -21.83 17.49 0.67
C ARG A 662 -20.78 17.42 -0.42
N ILE A 663 -20.49 18.57 -1.03
CA ILE A 663 -19.50 18.75 -2.09
C ILE A 663 -18.41 19.69 -1.60
N HIS A 664 -17.17 19.20 -1.53
CA HIS A 664 -15.99 19.97 -1.20
C HIS A 664 -14.76 19.42 -1.95
N CYS A 665 -14.70 19.66 -3.25
CA CYS A 665 -13.71 19.01 -4.13
C CYS A 665 -12.27 19.47 -3.86
N ASN A 666 -11.36 18.52 -3.71
CA ASN A 666 -9.92 18.75 -3.58
C ASN A 666 -9.19 18.15 -4.78
N LEU A 667 -9.47 18.68 -5.98
CA LEU A 667 -8.81 18.18 -7.19
C LEU A 667 -7.39 18.73 -7.33
N PRO A 668 -6.45 17.92 -7.86
CA PRO A 668 -5.11 18.36 -8.21
C PRO A 668 -5.11 19.63 -9.07
N SER A 669 -4.11 20.49 -8.88
CA SER A 669 -4.03 21.77 -9.55
C SER A 669 -3.84 21.67 -11.07
N ASP A 670 -3.25 20.57 -11.54
CA ASP A 670 -3.05 20.25 -12.95
C ASP A 670 -4.29 19.66 -13.64
N TRP A 671 -5.33 19.28 -12.89
CA TRP A 671 -6.58 18.78 -13.46
C TRP A 671 -7.48 19.93 -13.88
N THR A 672 -7.63 20.12 -15.20
CA THR A 672 -8.52 21.13 -15.79
C THR A 672 -9.96 20.67 -15.91
N ARG A 673 -10.17 19.36 -16.12
CA ARG A 673 -11.47 18.70 -16.22
C ARG A 673 -11.41 17.26 -15.74
N THR A 674 -12.49 16.82 -15.08
CA THR A 674 -12.76 15.41 -14.77
C THR A 674 -14.26 15.19 -14.73
N SER A 675 -14.71 13.97 -15.01
CA SER A 675 -16.08 13.55 -14.83
C SER A 675 -16.14 12.31 -13.94
N LEU A 676 -17.25 12.11 -13.25
CA LEU A 676 -17.45 10.92 -12.43
C LEU A 676 -18.94 10.61 -12.23
N THR A 677 -19.24 9.35 -12.00
CA THR A 677 -20.55 8.89 -11.54
C THR A 677 -20.45 8.52 -10.07
N ARG A 678 -21.30 9.13 -9.25
CA ARG A 678 -21.43 8.88 -7.82
C ARG A 678 -22.81 8.28 -7.51
N ARG A 679 -22.87 7.08 -6.96
CA ARG A 679 -24.10 6.46 -6.47
C ARG A 679 -24.22 6.71 -4.98
N PHE A 680 -25.26 7.38 -4.52
CA PHE A 680 -25.42 7.76 -3.11
C PHE A 680 -26.89 7.71 -2.72
N ARG A 681 -27.21 6.99 -1.63
CA ARG A 681 -28.57 6.82 -1.06
C ARG A 681 -29.65 6.48 -2.10
N GLY A 682 -29.31 5.58 -3.03
CA GLY A 682 -30.21 5.11 -4.08
C GLY A 682 -30.29 6.00 -5.32
N SER A 683 -29.69 7.18 -5.33
CA SER A 683 -29.60 8.04 -6.53
C SER A 683 -28.25 7.91 -7.23
N THR A 684 -28.20 8.31 -8.49
CA THR A 684 -26.97 8.40 -9.30
C THR A 684 -26.72 9.86 -9.67
N PHE A 685 -25.52 10.35 -9.40
CA PHE A 685 -25.07 11.70 -9.72
C PHE A 685 -24.01 11.61 -10.81
N ASN A 686 -24.31 12.12 -12.00
CA ASN A 686 -23.34 12.29 -13.07
C ASN A 686 -22.73 13.69 -12.93
N MET A 687 -21.46 13.74 -12.58
CA MET A 687 -20.78 14.99 -12.23
C MET A 687 -19.73 15.34 -13.27
N GLU A 688 -19.74 16.60 -13.69
CA GLU A 688 -18.67 17.23 -14.46
C GLU A 688 -17.99 18.27 -13.58
N ILE A 689 -16.67 18.19 -13.46
CA ILE A 689 -15.89 19.14 -12.68
C ILE A 689 -14.88 19.81 -13.60
N THR A 690 -14.94 21.13 -13.71
CA THR A 690 -14.05 21.94 -14.54
C THR A 690 -13.42 23.07 -13.74
N ARG A 691 -12.34 23.64 -14.27
CA ARG A 691 -11.76 24.89 -13.75
C ARG A 691 -12.06 26.05 -14.69
N ASP A 692 -12.41 27.20 -14.12
CA ASP A 692 -12.63 28.44 -14.85
C ASP A 692 -11.92 29.62 -14.15
N PRO A 693 -11.00 30.34 -14.84
CA PRO A 693 -10.36 31.55 -14.31
C PRO A 693 -11.33 32.68 -13.96
N ALA A 694 -12.53 32.71 -14.54
CA ALA A 694 -13.53 33.73 -14.27
C ALA A 694 -14.24 33.54 -12.91
N VAL A 695 -14.03 32.41 -12.25
CA VAL A 695 -14.73 32.02 -11.02
C VAL A 695 -13.78 32.16 -9.82
N SER A 696 -14.20 32.88 -8.78
CA SER A 696 -13.40 33.12 -7.57
C SER A 696 -13.67 32.15 -6.41
N ARG A 697 -14.76 31.38 -6.48
CA ARG A 697 -15.15 30.35 -5.51
C ARG A 697 -15.90 29.22 -6.20
N MET A 698 -15.84 28.00 -5.66
CA MET A 698 -16.57 26.85 -6.21
C MET A 698 -18.05 27.19 -6.46
N MET A 699 -18.53 26.86 -7.66
CA MET A 699 -19.94 26.96 -8.02
C MET A 699 -20.49 25.58 -8.33
N ILE A 700 -21.67 25.29 -7.78
CA ILE A 700 -22.36 24.02 -7.99
C ILE A 700 -23.67 24.30 -8.70
N THR A 701 -23.93 23.56 -9.78
CA THR A 701 -25.20 23.52 -10.48
C THR A 701 -25.77 22.11 -10.37
N PHE A 702 -26.96 21.98 -9.81
CA PHE A 702 -27.69 20.74 -9.62
C PHE A 702 -28.93 20.74 -10.51
N ASN A 703 -29.03 19.79 -11.44
CA ASN A 703 -30.15 19.68 -12.39
C ASN A 703 -30.47 21.00 -13.15
N GLY A 704 -29.43 21.78 -13.49
CA GLY A 704 -29.56 23.05 -14.21
C GLY A 704 -29.76 24.28 -13.32
N GLU A 705 -30.01 24.08 -12.01
CA GLU A 705 -30.20 25.18 -11.06
C GLU A 705 -28.95 25.39 -10.21
N ARG A 706 -28.60 26.65 -9.95
CA ARG A 706 -27.46 27.00 -9.09
C ARG A 706 -27.78 26.70 -7.64
N LEU A 707 -26.91 25.96 -6.97
CA LEU A 707 -26.99 25.68 -5.54
C LEU A 707 -26.34 26.84 -4.75
N GLU A 708 -27.03 27.36 -3.73
CA GLU A 708 -26.48 28.43 -2.88
C GLU A 708 -25.50 27.92 -1.81
N GLY A 709 -25.62 26.66 -1.41
CA GLY A 709 -24.74 25.98 -0.46
C GLY A 709 -23.88 24.88 -1.11
N ASP A 710 -23.27 24.07 -0.26
CA ASP A 710 -22.40 22.94 -0.63
C ASP A 710 -23.06 21.56 -0.44
N VAL A 711 -24.32 21.52 -0.01
CA VAL A 711 -25.06 20.27 0.25
C VAL A 711 -26.23 20.12 -0.71
N ILE A 712 -26.24 19.02 -1.47
CA ILE A 712 -27.40 18.57 -2.23
C ILE A 712 -28.34 17.83 -1.29
N THR A 713 -29.52 18.40 -1.07
CA THR A 713 -30.61 17.80 -0.25
C THR A 713 -31.69 17.17 -1.12
N GLY A 714 -32.60 16.38 -0.53
CA GLY A 714 -33.78 15.85 -1.23
C GLY A 714 -33.49 14.70 -2.20
N VAL A 715 -32.43 13.93 -1.93
CA VAL A 715 -32.01 12.74 -2.68
C VAL A 715 -33.11 11.67 -2.67
N SER A 716 -33.52 11.18 -3.84
CA SER A 716 -34.60 10.20 -3.98
C SER A 716 -34.13 8.92 -4.71
N SER A 717 -34.44 7.76 -4.12
CA SER A 717 -34.01 6.48 -4.66
C SER A 717 -34.50 6.27 -6.11
N GLY A 718 -33.61 5.83 -6.99
CA GLY A 718 -33.87 5.61 -8.42
C GLY A 718 -33.68 6.83 -9.32
N ALA A 719 -33.46 8.02 -8.76
CA ALA A 719 -33.23 9.23 -9.56
C ALA A 719 -31.81 9.31 -10.13
N VAL A 720 -31.68 9.92 -11.30
CA VAL A 720 -30.41 10.29 -11.93
C VAL A 720 -30.34 11.81 -11.99
N HIS A 721 -29.25 12.38 -11.48
CA HIS A 721 -29.04 13.81 -11.38
C HIS A 721 -27.80 14.23 -12.18
N ALA A 722 -27.89 15.39 -12.83
CA ALA A 722 -26.74 16.05 -13.44
C ALA A 722 -26.17 17.09 -12.47
N VAL A 723 -24.86 17.04 -12.23
CA VAL A 723 -24.15 18.02 -11.40
C VAL A 723 -23.01 18.61 -12.20
N SER A 724 -22.93 19.94 -12.24
CA SER A 724 -21.76 20.64 -12.79
C SER A 724 -21.10 21.42 -11.66
N ILE A 725 -19.79 21.24 -11.52
CA ILE A 725 -18.97 21.91 -10.50
C ILE A 725 -17.90 22.71 -11.24
N VAL A 726 -17.90 24.02 -11.03
CA VAL A 726 -16.86 24.90 -11.55
C VAL A 726 -15.98 25.36 -10.41
N LEU A 727 -14.74 24.92 -10.42
CA LEU A 727 -13.70 25.33 -9.48
C LEU A 727 -12.99 26.58 -10.01
N PRO A 728 -12.47 27.45 -9.13
CA PRO A 728 -11.54 28.49 -9.55
C PRO A 728 -10.34 27.90 -10.29
N ALA A 729 -9.80 28.64 -11.26
CA ALA A 729 -8.46 28.34 -11.76
C ALA A 729 -7.45 28.53 -10.62
N ASN A 730 -6.62 27.51 -10.40
CA ASN A 730 -5.52 27.64 -9.44
C ASN A 730 -4.45 28.56 -10.02
N SER A 731 -3.86 29.41 -9.18
CA SER A 731 -2.53 29.94 -9.46
C SER A 731 -1.56 28.76 -9.40
N THR A 732 -1.10 28.31 -10.56
CA THR A 732 -0.10 27.25 -10.65
C THR A 732 1.17 27.70 -9.93
N MET A 733 1.37 27.29 -8.69
CA MET A 733 2.68 27.43 -8.05
C MET A 733 3.45 26.15 -8.26
N THR A 734 4.07 26.01 -9.44
CA THR A 734 5.27 25.19 -9.57
C THR A 734 6.20 25.56 -8.40
N PRO A 735 6.65 24.61 -7.56
CA PRO A 735 7.49 24.92 -6.42
C PRO A 735 8.71 25.72 -6.90
N ARG A 736 8.96 26.86 -6.27
CA ARG A 736 10.07 27.74 -6.62
C ARG A 736 11.34 27.24 -5.95
N LEU A 737 12.42 27.18 -6.71
CA LEU A 737 13.75 26.86 -6.21
C LEU A 737 14.66 28.07 -6.36
N SER A 738 15.05 28.67 -5.23
CA SER A 738 16.01 29.77 -5.16
C SER A 738 17.40 29.20 -4.89
N VAL A 739 18.30 29.23 -5.88
CA VAL A 739 19.67 28.72 -5.74
C VAL A 739 20.61 29.86 -5.43
N ILE A 740 21.09 29.95 -4.19
CA ILE A 740 22.13 30.92 -3.80
C ILE A 740 23.49 30.35 -4.17
N MET A 741 24.11 30.90 -5.23
CA MET A 741 25.34 30.38 -5.81
C MET A 741 26.52 31.33 -5.79
N GLY A 742 27.72 30.78 -5.97
CA GLY A 742 28.98 31.52 -5.97
C GLY A 742 30.13 30.73 -5.35
N VAL A 743 31.35 31.22 -5.53
CA VAL A 743 32.57 30.58 -5.00
C VAL A 743 32.63 30.60 -3.47
N ALA A 744 33.54 29.82 -2.87
CA ALA A 744 33.74 29.77 -1.43
C ALA A 744 34.07 31.17 -0.87
N GLY A 745 33.47 31.52 0.27
CA GLY A 745 33.62 32.84 0.89
C GLY A 745 32.65 33.92 0.37
N SER A 746 31.79 33.62 -0.61
CA SER A 746 30.82 34.59 -1.14
C SER A 746 29.63 34.89 -0.21
N GLY A 747 29.34 34.02 0.76
CA GLY A 747 28.25 34.20 1.74
C GLY A 747 26.98 33.38 1.50
N LYS A 748 27.03 32.37 0.60
CA LYS A 748 25.88 31.51 0.23
C LYS A 748 25.06 30.99 1.42
N THR A 749 25.71 30.28 2.35
CA THR A 749 25.05 29.67 3.53
C THR A 749 24.32 30.71 4.38
N THR A 750 24.97 31.85 4.64
CA THR A 750 24.41 32.93 5.46
C THR A 750 23.19 33.54 4.81
N LEU A 751 23.28 33.90 3.53
CA LEU A 751 22.16 34.48 2.78
C LEU A 751 21.02 33.47 2.61
N GLY A 752 21.35 32.23 2.28
CA GLY A 752 20.37 31.16 2.06
C GLY A 752 19.56 30.83 3.31
N ARG A 753 20.21 30.75 4.49
CA ARG A 753 19.50 30.55 5.76
C ARG A 753 18.57 31.71 6.09
N LEU A 754 19.06 32.95 6.00
CA LEU A 754 18.25 34.14 6.25
C LEU A 754 17.05 34.23 5.31
N LEU A 755 17.25 33.95 4.02
CA LEU A 755 16.17 33.93 3.05
C LEU A 755 15.15 32.84 3.35
N ALA A 756 15.60 31.64 3.71
CA ALA A 756 14.72 30.53 4.05
C ALA A 756 13.90 30.82 5.31
N GLU A 757 14.52 31.36 6.35
CA GLU A 757 13.84 31.79 7.58
C GLU A 757 12.79 32.87 7.31
N GLN A 758 13.14 33.90 6.54
CA GLN A 758 12.22 35.02 6.25
C GLN A 758 11.05 34.61 5.35
N THR A 759 11.29 33.76 4.36
CA THR A 759 10.24 33.28 3.43
C THR A 759 9.51 32.05 3.94
N GLY A 760 9.98 31.46 5.04
CA GLY A 760 9.45 30.22 5.60
C GLY A 760 9.52 29.04 4.63
N THR A 761 10.61 28.95 3.86
CA THR A 761 10.90 27.92 2.85
C THR A 761 11.94 26.92 3.36
N ARG A 762 12.09 25.77 2.68
CA ARG A 762 13.07 24.74 3.08
C ARG A 762 14.48 25.20 2.71
N PHE A 763 15.43 25.16 3.66
CA PHE A 763 16.84 25.40 3.38
C PHE A 763 17.60 24.09 3.15
N ILE A 764 18.40 24.03 2.08
CA ILE A 764 19.33 22.93 1.79
C ILE A 764 20.75 23.51 1.68
N GLU A 765 21.68 22.98 2.48
CA GLU A 765 23.12 23.28 2.37
C GLU A 765 23.80 22.19 1.53
N ALA A 766 24.22 22.52 0.32
CA ALA A 766 24.83 21.55 -0.58
C ALA A 766 26.17 21.03 -0.06
N ASP A 767 26.93 21.84 0.69
CA ASP A 767 28.23 21.43 1.23
C ASP A 767 28.09 20.24 2.22
N ASP A 768 26.94 20.12 2.90
CA ASP A 768 26.64 19.02 3.85
C ASP A 768 26.35 17.68 3.13
N LEU A 769 26.10 17.72 1.82
CA LEU A 769 25.75 16.54 1.01
C LEU A 769 26.97 15.86 0.38
N HIS A 770 28.18 16.41 0.56
CA HIS A 770 29.39 15.82 0.01
C HIS A 770 29.67 14.41 0.58
N PRO A 771 30.04 13.44 -0.28
CA PRO A 771 30.59 12.17 0.19
C PRO A 771 31.84 12.36 1.07
N PRO A 772 32.09 11.47 2.06
CA PRO A 772 33.26 11.57 2.93
C PRO A 772 34.60 11.68 2.18
N GLU A 773 34.70 11.05 1.01
CA GLU A 773 35.89 11.08 0.14
C GLU A 773 36.16 12.48 -0.40
N ASN A 774 35.09 13.20 -0.81
CA ASN A 774 35.19 14.57 -1.29
C ASN A 774 35.61 15.52 -0.17
N VAL A 775 35.03 15.36 1.02
CA VAL A 775 35.41 16.14 2.20
C VAL A 775 36.89 15.88 2.54
N ALA A 776 37.34 14.62 2.49
CA ALA A 776 38.73 14.26 2.75
C ALA A 776 39.71 14.83 1.71
N ALA A 777 39.34 14.81 0.42
CA ALA A 777 40.14 15.41 -0.65
C ALA A 777 40.31 16.93 -0.46
N MET A 778 39.21 17.64 -0.20
CA MET A 778 39.24 19.09 0.03
C MET A 778 40.02 19.46 1.29
N ARG A 779 39.92 18.67 2.37
CA ARG A 779 40.74 18.86 3.59
C ARG A 779 42.23 18.74 3.33
N ARG A 780 42.65 17.92 2.35
CA ARG A 780 44.04 17.79 1.90
C ARG A 780 44.46 18.85 0.89
N GLY A 781 43.60 19.82 0.57
CA GLY A 781 43.87 20.84 -0.44
C GLY A 781 43.84 20.31 -1.88
N ILE A 782 43.19 19.17 -2.13
CA ILE A 782 43.02 18.60 -3.47
C ILE A 782 41.71 19.14 -4.08
N PRO A 783 41.75 19.87 -5.20
CA PRO A 783 40.53 20.32 -5.88
C PRO A 783 39.72 19.13 -6.39
N LEU A 784 38.39 19.19 -6.24
CA LEU A 784 37.51 18.18 -6.84
C LEU A 784 37.50 18.36 -8.37
N ASN A 785 37.58 17.26 -9.11
CA ASN A 785 37.30 17.24 -10.54
C ASN A 785 35.80 17.00 -10.79
N ASP A 786 35.41 16.88 -12.06
CA ASP A 786 34.00 16.72 -12.43
C ASP A 786 33.43 15.34 -12.06
N GLU A 787 34.18 14.26 -12.24
CA GLU A 787 33.77 12.90 -11.85
C GLU A 787 33.52 12.79 -10.34
N MET A 788 34.39 13.39 -9.53
CA MET A 788 34.23 13.43 -8.08
C MET A 788 32.97 14.20 -7.64
N ARG A 789 32.47 15.12 -8.47
CA ARG A 789 31.27 15.92 -8.15
C ARG A 789 29.96 15.22 -8.53
N GLU A 790 29.98 14.20 -9.38
CA GLU A 790 28.73 13.54 -9.82
C GLU A 790 27.93 12.94 -8.66
N PRO A 791 28.51 12.14 -7.72
CA PRO A 791 27.74 11.59 -6.59
C PRO A 791 27.21 12.67 -5.63
N TRP A 792 27.87 13.82 -5.56
CA TRP A 792 27.41 14.96 -4.77
C TRP A 792 26.21 15.65 -5.45
N MET A 793 26.26 15.81 -6.76
CA MET A 793 25.14 16.34 -7.54
C MET A 793 23.92 15.42 -7.50
N ASP A 794 24.12 14.10 -7.53
CA ASP A 794 23.02 13.13 -7.40
C ASP A 794 22.27 13.33 -6.08
N ARG A 795 22.99 13.46 -4.96
CA ARG A 795 22.38 13.73 -3.64
C ARG A 795 21.65 15.08 -3.57
N ILE A 796 22.16 16.11 -4.24
CA ILE A 796 21.44 17.40 -4.33
C ILE A 796 20.13 17.22 -5.07
N LEU A 797 20.15 16.54 -6.22
CA LEU A 797 18.94 16.30 -7.01
C LEU A 797 17.96 15.40 -6.27
N GLU A 798 18.41 14.44 -5.47
CA GLU A 798 17.55 13.67 -4.58
C GLU A 798 16.85 14.59 -3.56
N GLU A 799 17.58 15.49 -2.89
CA GLU A 799 16.97 16.43 -1.92
C GLU A 799 16.00 17.43 -2.57
N LEU A 800 16.35 17.94 -3.75
CA LEU A 800 15.47 18.78 -4.55
C LEU A 800 14.22 17.98 -4.96
N THR A 801 14.40 16.74 -5.41
CA THR A 801 13.30 15.83 -5.70
C THR A 801 12.39 15.70 -4.50
N VAL A 802 12.91 15.44 -3.29
CA VAL A 802 12.11 15.41 -2.05
C VAL A 802 11.33 16.70 -1.84
N ALA A 803 11.96 17.85 -2.04
CA ALA A 803 11.30 19.13 -1.83
C ALA A 803 10.17 19.37 -2.86
N THR A 804 10.40 19.01 -4.12
CA THR A 804 9.37 18.98 -5.19
C THR A 804 8.29 17.94 -4.90
N LEU A 805 8.64 16.79 -4.31
CA LEU A 805 7.71 15.77 -3.82
C LEU A 805 6.80 16.34 -2.73
N GLY A 806 7.35 17.13 -1.80
CA GLY A 806 6.58 17.82 -0.76
C GLY A 806 5.81 19.06 -1.21
N GLY A 807 5.96 19.51 -2.46
CA GLY A 807 5.35 20.75 -2.96
C GLY A 807 5.90 22.03 -2.31
N MET A 808 7.14 21.98 -1.81
CA MET A 808 7.72 23.07 -1.02
C MET A 808 8.61 23.99 -1.85
N ASN A 809 8.44 25.30 -1.68
CA ASN A 809 9.45 26.27 -2.10
C ASN A 809 10.75 26.02 -1.32
N THR A 810 11.89 26.11 -2.02
CA THR A 810 13.18 25.68 -1.50
C THR A 810 14.26 26.71 -1.78
N VAL A 811 15.16 26.90 -0.81
CA VAL A 811 16.39 27.68 -0.94
C VAL A 811 17.58 26.73 -0.85
N LEU A 812 18.35 26.64 -1.94
CA LEU A 812 19.54 25.81 -2.03
C LEU A 812 20.78 26.70 -1.99
N ALA A 813 21.63 26.57 -0.98
CA ALA A 813 22.99 27.11 -1.03
C ALA A 813 23.90 26.11 -1.75
N CYS A 814 24.39 26.43 -2.95
CA CYS A 814 25.23 25.52 -3.74
C CYS A 814 26.25 26.28 -4.58
N SER A 815 27.48 25.77 -4.70
CA SER A 815 28.52 26.46 -5.48
C SER A 815 28.19 26.60 -6.96
N CYS A 816 27.52 25.61 -7.58
CA CYS A 816 27.04 25.62 -8.97
C CYS A 816 28.06 26.14 -10.00
N LEU A 817 29.34 25.80 -9.84
CA LEU A 817 30.45 26.39 -10.62
C LEU A 817 30.36 26.08 -12.12
N ARG A 818 29.87 24.90 -12.49
CA ARG A 818 29.74 24.42 -13.88
C ARG A 818 28.33 24.60 -14.41
N LYS A 819 28.18 24.96 -15.68
CA LYS A 819 26.88 25.02 -16.38
C LYS A 819 26.18 23.67 -16.34
N LYS A 820 26.89 22.56 -16.56
CA LYS A 820 26.30 21.21 -16.49
C LYS A 820 25.57 20.93 -15.17
N HIS A 821 26.08 21.45 -14.04
CA HIS A 821 25.42 21.28 -12.74
C HIS A 821 24.17 22.16 -12.62
N ARG A 822 24.20 23.38 -13.18
CA ARG A 822 23.02 24.27 -13.24
C ARG A 822 21.93 23.66 -14.11
N ASP A 823 22.29 23.12 -15.27
CA ASP A 823 21.34 22.45 -16.18
C ASP A 823 20.69 21.22 -15.52
N ARG A 824 21.47 20.42 -14.78
CA ARG A 824 20.92 19.33 -13.96
C ARG A 824 19.92 19.81 -12.90
N ILE A 825 20.20 20.94 -12.24
CA ILE A 825 19.27 21.55 -11.28
C ILE A 825 18.02 22.10 -11.98
N ARG A 826 18.15 22.72 -13.17
CA ARG A 826 16.99 23.18 -13.97
C ARG A 826 16.06 22.03 -14.33
N ALA A 827 16.60 20.84 -14.56
CA ALA A 827 15.83 19.63 -14.85
C ALA A 827 15.09 19.03 -13.63
N CYS A 828 15.16 19.64 -12.43
CA CYS A 828 14.56 19.08 -11.21
C CYS A 828 13.03 19.26 -11.11
N GLY A 829 12.38 19.84 -12.12
CA GLY A 829 10.94 20.05 -12.16
C GLY A 829 10.42 21.21 -11.30
N CYS A 830 11.32 22.09 -10.81
CA CYS A 830 10.97 23.33 -10.11
C CYS A 830 11.01 24.55 -11.04
N ALA A 831 10.34 25.64 -10.64
CA ALA A 831 10.60 26.96 -11.19
C ALA A 831 11.90 27.49 -10.56
N VAL A 832 13.03 27.30 -11.25
CA VAL A 832 14.37 27.61 -10.73
C VAL A 832 14.72 29.08 -10.97
N ARG A 833 15.34 29.71 -9.97
CA ARG A 833 16.01 31.01 -10.09
C ARG A 833 17.35 30.99 -9.38
N PHE A 834 18.42 31.36 -10.09
CA PHE A 834 19.76 31.42 -9.55
C PHE A 834 20.08 32.83 -9.06
N TYR A 835 20.68 32.94 -7.88
CA TYR A 835 21.18 34.17 -7.29
C TYR A 835 22.70 34.07 -7.14
N PHE A 836 23.42 34.62 -8.11
CA PHE A 836 24.88 34.54 -8.18
C PHE A 836 25.54 35.65 -7.37
N LEU A 837 26.13 35.27 -6.24
CA LEU A 837 26.91 36.14 -5.36
C LEU A 837 28.29 36.39 -5.96
N HIS A 838 28.46 37.56 -6.57
CA HIS A 838 29.71 38.00 -7.18
C HIS A 838 30.50 38.89 -6.20
N ALA A 839 31.77 38.52 -5.95
CA ALA A 839 32.75 39.31 -5.21
C ALA A 839 34.14 39.15 -5.84
N ASP A 840 35.01 40.13 -5.58
CA ASP A 840 36.39 40.13 -6.04
C ASP A 840 37.27 39.15 -5.23
N ARG A 841 38.34 38.66 -5.89
CA ARG A 841 39.24 37.65 -5.31
C ARG A 841 39.85 38.10 -3.98
N GLN A 842 40.23 39.37 -3.85
CA GLN A 842 40.89 39.88 -2.64
C GLN A 842 39.99 39.73 -1.41
N ARG A 843 38.70 40.06 -1.54
CA ARG A 843 37.73 39.98 -0.45
C ARG A 843 37.31 38.55 -0.14
N LEU A 844 37.15 37.71 -1.16
CA LEU A 844 36.90 36.27 -0.97
C LEU A 844 38.04 35.60 -0.17
N SER A 845 39.29 35.91 -0.53
CA SER A 845 40.48 35.44 0.18
C SER A 845 40.53 35.94 1.64
N ALA A 846 40.21 37.22 1.87
CA ALA A 846 40.15 37.79 3.23
C ALA A 846 39.08 37.11 4.10
N ARG A 847 37.89 36.85 3.55
CA ARG A 847 36.79 36.14 4.24
C ARG A 847 37.13 34.68 4.54
N LEU A 848 37.84 34.00 3.63
CA LEU A 848 38.27 32.61 3.84
C LEU A 848 39.39 32.53 4.90
N SER A 849 40.29 33.51 4.92
CA SER A 849 41.41 33.57 5.87
C SER A 849 40.98 33.88 7.30
N SER A 850 39.84 34.56 7.48
CA SER A 850 39.27 34.88 8.80
C SER A 850 38.28 33.83 9.33
N ARG A 851 37.91 32.83 8.52
CA ARG A 851 36.93 31.80 8.91
C ARG A 851 37.62 30.64 9.65
N SER A 852 37.25 30.43 10.91
CA SER A 852 37.67 29.25 11.69
C SER A 852 36.71 28.07 11.50
N GLY A 853 37.25 26.84 11.40
CA GLY A 853 36.46 25.60 11.49
C GLY A 853 35.77 25.07 10.21
N HIS A 854 35.99 25.66 9.03
CA HIS A 854 35.47 25.11 7.75
C HIS A 854 36.50 24.19 7.07
N PHE A 855 36.07 23.11 6.43
CA PHE A 855 36.97 22.13 5.77
C PHE A 855 37.56 22.60 4.43
N PHE A 856 37.21 23.80 3.97
CA PHE A 856 37.62 24.36 2.68
C PHE A 856 38.81 25.33 2.87
N PRO A 857 40.05 24.93 2.58
CA PRO A 857 41.23 25.79 2.76
C PRO A 857 41.27 26.95 1.74
N ALA A 858 41.80 28.10 2.17
CA ALA A 858 41.94 29.29 1.32
C ALA A 858 42.72 29.03 0.01
N GLY A 859 43.66 28.07 0.02
CA GLY A 859 44.45 27.67 -1.15
C GLY A 859 43.64 27.02 -2.29
N LEU A 860 42.37 26.64 -2.06
CA LEU A 860 41.50 26.10 -3.10
C LEU A 860 40.65 27.17 -3.81
N LEU A 861 40.70 28.43 -3.39
CA LEU A 861 39.91 29.51 -3.99
C LEU A 861 40.20 29.67 -5.49
N ASP A 862 41.48 29.65 -5.88
CA ASP A 862 41.89 29.83 -7.27
C ASP A 862 41.33 28.70 -8.16
N SER A 863 41.28 27.47 -7.65
CA SER A 863 40.69 26.34 -8.38
C SER A 863 39.18 26.51 -8.63
N GLN A 864 38.43 27.12 -7.70
CA GLN A 864 37.01 27.39 -7.90
C GLN A 864 36.77 28.55 -8.86
N LEU A 865 37.61 29.59 -8.81
CA LEU A 865 37.56 30.68 -9.78
C LEU A 865 37.87 30.19 -11.20
N THR A 866 38.80 29.25 -11.36
CA THR A 866 39.07 28.60 -12.65
C THR A 866 37.95 27.68 -13.12
N ALA A 867 37.28 26.98 -12.20
CA ALA A 867 36.16 26.09 -12.53
C ALA A 867 34.82 26.82 -12.77
N LEU A 868 34.73 28.10 -12.41
CA LEU A 868 33.51 28.91 -12.56
C LEU A 868 33.28 29.26 -14.03
N GLU A 869 32.30 28.61 -14.63
CA GLU A 869 31.72 29.03 -15.90
C GLU A 869 30.70 30.14 -15.62
N ASP A 870 30.99 31.35 -16.12
CA ASP A 870 30.31 32.57 -15.76
C ASP A 870 28.78 32.47 -15.93
N PRO A 871 28.00 32.51 -14.83
CA PRO A 871 26.54 32.41 -14.89
C PRO A 871 25.88 33.56 -15.67
N ARG A 872 26.59 34.68 -15.90
CA ARG A 872 26.10 35.80 -16.72
C ARG A 872 25.98 35.46 -18.20
N GLU A 873 26.67 34.41 -18.63
CA GLU A 873 26.67 33.94 -20.03
C GLU A 873 25.63 32.84 -20.27
N ASP A 874 24.84 32.45 -19.26
CA ASP A 874 23.77 31.46 -19.43
C ASP A 874 22.60 32.05 -20.24
N PRO A 875 22.17 31.40 -21.34
CA PRO A 875 21.14 31.94 -22.23
C PRO A 875 19.72 31.88 -21.64
N ASP A 876 19.53 31.16 -20.53
CA ASP A 876 18.22 30.81 -19.96
C ASP A 876 17.53 31.96 -19.19
N GLY A 877 18.23 33.07 -18.93
CA GLY A 877 17.65 34.29 -18.33
C GLY A 877 17.18 34.15 -16.87
N ASP A 878 17.56 33.08 -16.19
CA ASP A 878 17.13 32.70 -14.83
C ASP A 878 18.14 33.06 -13.73
N VAL A 879 19.23 33.74 -14.09
CA VAL A 879 20.32 34.15 -13.18
C VAL A 879 20.20 35.63 -12.82
N MET A 880 20.15 35.92 -11.52
CA MET A 880 20.26 37.26 -10.95
C MET A 880 21.63 37.43 -10.27
N VAL A 881 22.42 38.40 -10.72
CA VAL A 881 23.72 38.72 -10.10
C VAL A 881 23.50 39.62 -8.89
N LEU A 882 24.10 39.24 -7.76
CA LEU A 882 24.04 39.98 -6.51
C LEU A 882 25.46 40.40 -6.11
N ASP A 883 25.62 41.66 -5.70
CA ASP A 883 26.88 42.14 -5.14
C ASP A 883 27.07 41.56 -3.74
N ALA A 884 27.97 40.59 -3.61
CA ALA A 884 28.27 39.93 -2.35
C ALA A 884 29.00 40.83 -1.33
N ASN A 885 29.24 42.10 -1.67
CA ASN A 885 29.72 43.14 -0.78
C ASN A 885 28.64 43.72 0.13
N LEU A 886 27.37 43.61 -0.24
CA LEU A 886 26.25 44.13 0.54
C LEU A 886 25.96 43.24 1.76
N PRO A 887 25.37 43.79 2.85
CA PRO A 887 24.91 43.01 3.99
C PRO A 887 23.88 41.95 3.58
N ALA A 888 23.93 40.77 4.20
CA ALA A 888 23.02 39.68 3.86
C ALA A 888 21.54 40.07 4.03
N ALA A 889 21.19 40.90 5.02
CA ALA A 889 19.83 41.39 5.22
C ALA A 889 19.31 42.24 4.04
N GLU A 890 20.16 43.10 3.45
CA GLU A 890 19.78 43.88 2.27
C GLU A 890 19.59 42.98 1.05
N LEU A 891 20.50 42.01 0.84
CA LEU A 891 20.36 41.03 -0.23
C LEU A 891 19.09 40.19 -0.07
N THR A 892 18.75 39.77 1.15
CA THR A 892 17.49 39.04 1.41
C THR A 892 16.27 39.88 1.09
N ALA A 893 16.25 41.17 1.47
CA ALA A 893 15.16 42.07 1.15
C ALA A 893 14.99 42.27 -0.36
N LEU A 894 16.12 42.39 -1.09
CA LEU A 894 16.15 42.55 -2.54
C LEU A 894 15.60 41.32 -3.26
N ILE A 895 15.99 40.12 -2.82
CA ILE A 895 15.45 38.85 -3.31
C ILE A 895 13.94 38.74 -3.00
N SER A 896 13.54 39.05 -1.76
CA SER A 896 12.16 38.89 -1.29
C SER A 896 11.19 39.89 -1.93
N SER A 897 11.67 41.05 -2.40
CA SER A 897 10.85 42.05 -3.11
C SER A 897 10.48 41.66 -4.56
N GLY A 898 11.18 40.67 -5.12
CA GLY A 898 10.98 40.16 -6.48
C GLY A 898 10.46 38.71 -6.54
N LEU A 899 10.17 38.12 -5.39
CA LEU A 899 9.47 36.84 -5.21
C LEU A 899 7.99 37.13 -4.93
#